data_AF-A0A7W3SQQ8-F1
#
_entry.id   AF-A0A7W3SQQ8-F1
#
_cell.length_a   1.000
_cell.length_b   1.000
_cell.length_c   1.000
_cell.angle_alpha   90.00
_cell.angle_beta   90.00
_cell.angle_gamma   90.00
#
_symmetry.space_group_name_H-M   'P 1'
#
loop_
_entity.id
_entity.type
_entity.pdbx_description
1 polymer ?
#
loop_
_entity_poly.entity_id
_entity_poly.type
_entity_poly.pdbx_seq_one_letter_code
_entity_poly.pdbx_strand_id
1 'polypeptide(L)'
;MKTRKMALLTVIALSLMLPQGLASANTVTVTTNASGSSSQIDAPLYTGDDSITEESENVKFSKDQAIAKIKELVPSLKNAKVEYAQLRENDTYMSKDSFLIWDIQWRNGDSYRDYNGTSTQLNANTGELINLYSNLSSQEDASYYPPKLSREEAKEQAIKFISKVLPSLKITDLHLQDQYWDSTSTALFGPIQYSYFFTLNRNGIPSLDNVSMTIDSNGNITQYSSIAEGLEYPSAAPKISKSAAEKKFNNEFNVELYYVPVIKKEVVQEWILGWRPSDESLYAIDAITGKRLNYSGESLSSTKNEKIAVPKGKSVFQPRSENTEMTSKEAVEIIKKVAVIPSGRSLSSQTIGKDYNDSKRKVWRLMWQEDTPNIGQGYPLQTEGVVDAVTGQILDYRIESYGLSEGQESLPAPVKGTLLTKETAKQKAYEFINSLYPDASSKLKLLEFSGEDHYSKESGQYSYQFGLFVNDVPVSNALTSVNFDKYGRLTSYYADRITALDKITLSPVASVTKETALQTYSSLFKLDLKYSYSGGYYNSASSVPEIKLVYEVNTEGQDLYSNVLDANTGKWVKVNDYSVYGNKGIIADAVDLKGHWAEKDLTTLIEHKIIELDEESRINPDKQVTLGEWLTMMVKAVAPYYSSYSSYSYGEDESDKKPIAGVAPDNTYYDVVGFAAERRWIDWNQTLKLEDKLTREQLAVSLASIVNYDKFTSFLNQDASLNQFSDAASIQNRGAVALSLKLGLLQGQNGQINPNGNVTRADAATIIMNLVKLQGKIDQVISQ
;
A
#
# COMPACT_ATOMS: atom_id res chain seq x y z
N MET A 1 11.73 60.69 21.53
CA MET A 1 11.90 60.81 23.01
C MET A 1 10.93 59.84 23.66
N LYS A 2 11.40 59.01 24.63
CA LYS A 2 10.69 57.90 25.33
C LYS A 2 10.46 56.63 24.49
N THR A 3 10.84 55.40 24.86
CA THR A 3 11.65 54.86 25.98
C THR A 3 12.07 53.44 25.57
N ARG A 4 13.32 53.06 25.86
CA ARG A 4 13.88 51.71 25.71
C ARG A 4 13.26 50.75 26.74
N LYS A 5 13.03 49.49 26.36
CA LYS A 5 13.20 48.33 27.26
C LYS A 5 14.08 47.31 26.55
N MET A 6 15.16 46.98 27.24
CA MET A 6 16.28 46.15 26.84
C MET A 6 16.07 44.80 27.55
N ALA A 7 16.13 43.68 26.82
CA ALA A 7 16.22 42.34 27.40
C ALA A 7 17.59 41.78 27.03
N LEU A 8 18.40 41.53 28.06
CA LEU A 8 19.74 40.94 28.00
C LEU A 8 19.62 39.45 27.65
N LEU A 9 20.35 39.01 26.62
CA LEU A 9 20.67 37.61 26.39
C LEU A 9 22.16 37.43 26.68
N THR A 10 22.47 36.71 27.74
CA THR A 10 23.82 36.36 28.17
C THR A 10 24.28 35.15 27.36
N VAL A 11 25.18 35.37 26.40
CA VAL A 11 25.88 34.30 25.67
C VAL A 11 27.22 34.06 26.36
N ILE A 12 27.42 32.86 26.89
CA ILE A 12 28.73 32.40 27.38
C ILE A 12 29.50 31.87 26.18
N ALA A 13 30.49 32.62 25.72
CA ALA A 13 31.46 32.17 24.72
C ALA A 13 32.69 31.60 25.44
N LEU A 14 32.94 30.28 25.29
CA LEU A 14 34.24 29.69 25.62
C LEU A 14 35.17 29.83 24.42
N SER A 15 36.20 30.65 24.57
CA SER A 15 37.34 30.75 23.65
C SER A 15 38.42 29.74 24.04
N LEU A 16 38.78 28.83 23.12
CA LEU A 16 39.96 27.98 23.23
C LEU A 16 41.08 28.55 22.35
N MET A 17 42.14 29.02 23.01
CA MET A 17 43.42 29.37 22.39
C MET A 17 44.20 28.10 22.04
N LEU A 18 44.75 28.03 20.83
CA LEU A 18 45.79 27.05 20.45
C LEU A 18 47.13 27.79 20.27
N PRO A 19 48.26 27.27 20.79
CA PRO A 19 49.58 27.83 20.52
C PRO A 19 50.14 27.35 19.17
N GLN A 20 50.82 28.26 18.48
CA GLN A 20 51.70 27.97 17.34
C GLN A 20 53.04 27.39 17.82
N GLY A 21 53.55 26.39 17.10
CA GLY A 21 54.90 25.86 17.26
C GLY A 21 55.33 25.03 16.04
N LEU A 22 56.45 25.42 15.43
CA LEU A 22 56.97 24.99 14.13
C LEU A 22 57.83 23.70 14.17
N ALA A 23 57.88 23.08 12.97
CA ALA A 23 59.03 22.43 12.32
C ALA A 23 59.33 20.93 12.54
N SER A 24 59.18 20.18 11.45
CA SER A 24 60.24 19.43 10.72
C SER A 24 59.78 18.08 10.18
N ALA A 25 60.17 17.88 8.92
CA ALA A 25 59.71 16.87 7.99
C ALA A 25 60.27 15.47 8.26
N ASN A 26 59.54 14.45 7.78
CA ASN A 26 60.13 13.43 6.92
C ASN A 26 59.07 12.94 5.93
N THR A 27 59.36 13.15 4.65
CA THR A 27 58.61 12.67 3.49
C THR A 27 58.71 11.15 3.39
N VAL A 28 57.59 10.44 3.49
CA VAL A 28 57.44 9.09 2.97
C VAL A 28 56.42 9.14 1.85
N THR A 29 56.92 8.99 0.63
CA THR A 29 56.13 8.91 -0.60
C THR A 29 55.44 7.55 -0.63
N VAL A 30 54.14 7.52 -0.34
CA VAL A 30 53.28 6.39 -0.72
C VAL A 30 52.51 6.84 -1.97
N THR A 31 52.86 6.23 -3.09
CA THR A 31 52.19 6.42 -4.38
C THR A 31 50.79 5.85 -4.30
N THR A 32 49.79 6.69 -4.08
CA THR A 32 48.40 6.36 -4.38
C THR A 32 48.09 6.90 -5.78
N ASN A 33 47.77 5.99 -6.71
CA ASN A 33 47.23 6.34 -8.02
C ASN A 33 45.86 7.00 -7.83
N ALA A 34 45.85 8.33 -7.79
CA ALA A 34 44.66 9.13 -8.00
C ALA A 34 44.44 9.24 -9.52
N SER A 35 43.70 8.28 -10.07
CA SER A 35 43.10 8.38 -11.41
C SER A 35 41.61 8.19 -11.22
N GLY A 36 40.90 9.30 -11.21
CA GLY A 36 39.47 9.35 -10.92
C GLY A 36 39.08 10.79 -10.65
N SER A 37 39.25 11.64 -11.66
CA SER A 37 38.51 12.89 -11.77
C SER A 37 37.04 12.57 -11.45
N SER A 38 36.52 13.14 -10.37
CA SER A 38 35.09 13.27 -10.17
C SER A 38 34.58 14.15 -11.30
N SER A 39 34.28 13.54 -12.43
CA SER A 39 33.39 14.14 -13.41
C SER A 39 32.13 14.46 -12.64
N GLN A 40 31.85 15.76 -12.46
CA GLN A 40 30.50 16.21 -12.23
C GLN A 40 29.68 15.58 -13.37
N ILE A 41 28.99 14.50 -13.05
CA ILE A 41 27.86 14.09 -13.86
C ILE A 41 26.81 15.12 -13.50
N ASP A 42 26.84 16.24 -14.23
CA ASP A 42 25.63 17.02 -14.47
C ASP A 42 24.67 16.01 -15.10
N ALA A 43 23.89 15.34 -14.26
CA ALA A 43 22.71 14.66 -14.74
C ALA A 43 21.91 15.75 -15.46
N PRO A 44 21.56 15.57 -16.75
CA PRO A 44 20.69 16.54 -17.39
C PRO A 44 19.43 16.58 -16.54
N LEU A 45 19.18 17.74 -15.92
CA LEU A 45 17.82 18.13 -15.55
C LEU A 45 16.98 17.79 -16.78
N TYR A 46 15.91 17.02 -16.58
CA TYR A 46 14.95 16.77 -17.64
C TYR A 46 14.55 18.13 -18.23
N THR A 47 15.13 18.49 -19.37
CA THR A 47 14.74 19.65 -20.14
C THR A 47 13.41 19.24 -20.73
N GLY A 48 12.31 19.75 -20.15
CA GLY A 48 11.00 19.64 -20.76
C GLY A 48 11.07 20.06 -22.23
N ASP A 49 10.12 19.59 -23.03
CA ASP A 49 10.07 19.86 -24.45
C ASP A 49 10.15 21.39 -24.71
N ASP A 50 11.30 21.86 -25.23
CA ASP A 50 11.60 23.27 -25.54
C ASP A 50 10.65 23.86 -26.62
N SER A 51 9.63 23.11 -27.05
CA SER A 51 8.67 23.44 -28.10
C SER A 51 7.46 24.25 -27.62
N ILE A 52 7.12 24.22 -26.32
CA ILE A 52 5.92 24.88 -25.77
C ILE A 52 6.31 26.23 -25.15
N THR A 53 5.94 27.33 -25.81
CA THR A 53 6.22 28.68 -25.35
C THR A 53 5.03 29.31 -24.61
N GLU A 54 5.32 30.32 -23.77
CA GLU A 54 4.30 31.16 -23.12
C GLU A 54 3.38 31.90 -24.11
N GLU A 55 3.73 31.93 -25.40
CA GLU A 55 2.96 32.58 -26.47
C GLU A 55 1.87 31.68 -27.10
N SER A 56 1.65 30.47 -26.57
CA SER A 56 0.56 29.60 -27.01
C SER A 56 -0.83 30.17 -26.67
N GLU A 57 -1.80 30.05 -27.60
CA GLU A 57 -3.13 30.69 -27.50
C GLU A 57 -3.96 30.27 -26.26
N ASN A 58 -3.55 29.21 -25.56
CA ASN A 58 -4.27 28.61 -24.44
C ASN A 58 -3.67 28.90 -23.05
N VAL A 59 -2.63 29.75 -22.96
CA VAL A 59 -2.03 30.17 -21.68
C VAL A 59 -2.58 31.54 -21.25
N LYS A 60 -3.33 31.59 -20.14
CA LYS A 60 -3.87 32.85 -19.58
C LYS A 60 -3.10 33.36 -18.36
N PHE A 61 -2.38 32.48 -17.68
CA PHE A 61 -1.50 32.82 -16.58
C PHE A 61 -0.06 32.72 -17.06
N SER A 62 0.69 33.82 -17.04
CA SER A 62 2.15 33.76 -17.23
C SER A 62 2.84 33.04 -16.08
N LYS A 63 4.11 32.65 -16.24
CA LYS A 63 4.91 32.05 -15.16
C LYS A 63 4.85 32.85 -13.86
N ASP A 64 5.08 34.16 -13.92
CA ASP A 64 5.08 35.02 -12.73
C ASP A 64 3.69 35.14 -12.10
N GLN A 65 2.63 35.18 -12.92
CA GLN A 65 1.25 35.17 -12.44
C GLN A 65 0.90 33.84 -11.77
N ALA A 66 1.34 32.71 -12.32
CA ALA A 66 1.15 31.39 -11.73
C ALA A 66 1.87 31.27 -10.38
N ILE A 67 3.14 31.69 -10.30
CA ILE A 67 3.91 31.72 -9.05
C ILE A 67 3.21 32.59 -8.00
N ALA A 68 2.79 33.81 -8.38
CA ALA A 68 2.08 34.72 -7.48
C ALA A 68 0.75 34.12 -7.01
N LYS A 69 0.00 33.48 -7.91
CA LYS A 69 -1.27 32.83 -7.59
C LYS A 69 -1.08 31.70 -6.60
N ILE A 70 -0.08 30.84 -6.80
CA ILE A 70 0.18 29.72 -5.88
C ILE A 70 0.57 30.22 -4.48
N LYS A 71 1.38 31.29 -4.37
CA LYS A 71 1.69 31.92 -3.07
C LYS A 71 0.47 32.54 -2.38
N GLU A 72 -0.53 33.00 -3.15
CA GLU A 72 -1.81 33.48 -2.63
C GLU A 72 -2.73 32.34 -2.18
N LEU A 73 -2.75 31.24 -2.94
CA LEU A 73 -3.57 30.07 -2.67
C LEU A 73 -3.04 29.25 -1.49
N VAL A 74 -1.71 29.12 -1.37
CA VAL A 74 -1.00 28.26 -0.42
C VAL A 74 -0.05 29.11 0.45
N PRO A 75 -0.52 29.65 1.60
CA PRO A 75 0.24 30.61 2.40
C PRO A 75 1.60 30.09 2.92
N SER A 76 1.76 28.78 3.12
CA SER A 76 3.02 28.16 3.52
C SER A 76 4.16 28.37 2.50
N LEU A 77 3.82 28.61 1.23
CA LEU A 77 4.79 28.86 0.14
C LEU A 77 5.17 30.34 -0.03
N LYS A 78 4.59 31.25 0.77
CA LYS A 78 4.81 32.70 0.61
C LYS A 78 6.30 33.08 0.59
N ASN A 79 7.09 32.46 1.46
CA ASN A 79 8.53 32.71 1.61
C ASN A 79 9.42 31.70 0.87
N ALA A 80 8.83 30.70 0.20
CA ALA A 80 9.59 29.73 -0.57
C ALA A 80 10.21 30.37 -1.81
N LYS A 81 11.40 29.89 -2.20
CA LYS A 81 12.10 30.25 -3.43
C LYS A 81 11.65 29.30 -4.55
N VAL A 82 11.46 29.82 -5.75
CA VAL A 82 11.19 28.99 -6.94
C VAL A 82 12.52 28.44 -7.43
N GLU A 83 12.63 27.12 -7.53
CA GLU A 83 13.80 26.46 -8.09
C GLU A 83 13.71 26.37 -9.60
N TYR A 84 12.59 25.85 -10.09
CA TYR A 84 12.19 26.00 -11.49
C TYR A 84 10.67 26.07 -11.62
N ALA A 85 10.22 26.60 -12.76
CA ALA A 85 8.84 26.57 -13.19
C ALA A 85 8.84 26.34 -14.70
N GLN A 86 8.13 25.31 -15.14
CA GLN A 86 8.03 24.89 -16.53
C GLN A 86 6.57 24.83 -16.97
N LEU A 87 6.32 25.21 -18.21
CA LEU A 87 5.04 25.00 -18.87
C LEU A 87 5.09 23.66 -19.58
N ARG A 88 4.09 22.81 -19.37
CA ARG A 88 3.99 21.53 -20.08
C ARG A 88 2.54 21.12 -20.28
N GLU A 89 2.32 20.20 -21.20
CA GLU A 89 1.04 19.52 -21.29
C GLU A 89 0.81 18.67 -20.04
N ASN A 90 -0.43 18.66 -19.58
CA ASN A 90 -0.87 17.76 -18.53
C ASN A 90 -1.12 16.39 -19.16
N ASP A 91 -0.12 15.52 -19.08
CA ASP A 91 -0.18 14.15 -19.60
C ASP A 91 -1.05 13.23 -18.72
N THR A 92 -2.31 13.61 -18.49
CA THR A 92 -3.27 12.70 -17.86
C THR A 92 -3.83 11.78 -18.93
N TYR A 93 -3.54 10.48 -18.81
CA TYR A 93 -4.10 9.40 -19.65
C TYR A 93 -5.64 9.30 -19.65
N MET A 94 -6.32 10.15 -18.87
CA MET A 94 -7.77 10.15 -18.69
C MET A 94 -8.50 11.01 -19.72
N SER A 95 -7.88 12.01 -20.37
CA SER A 95 -8.58 12.93 -21.29
C SER A 95 -8.05 12.88 -22.72
N LYS A 96 -8.91 13.17 -23.71
CA LYS A 96 -8.49 13.41 -25.11
C LYS A 96 -7.88 14.78 -25.29
N ASP A 97 -8.31 15.73 -24.48
CA ASP A 97 -7.84 17.10 -24.50
C ASP A 97 -6.74 17.23 -23.45
N SER A 98 -5.50 17.43 -23.91
CA SER A 98 -4.44 17.91 -23.05
C SER A 98 -4.68 19.39 -22.75
N PHE A 99 -4.36 19.81 -21.53
CA PHE A 99 -4.34 21.21 -21.16
C PHE A 99 -2.99 21.56 -20.57
N LEU A 100 -2.62 22.84 -20.68
CA LEU A 100 -1.32 23.29 -20.24
C LEU A 100 -1.31 23.52 -18.72
N ILE A 101 -0.24 23.10 -18.06
CA ILE A 101 0.00 23.31 -16.63
C ILE A 101 1.34 24.00 -16.40
N TRP A 102 1.36 24.85 -15.37
CA TRP A 102 2.58 25.33 -14.74
C TRP A 102 3.00 24.35 -13.65
N ASP A 103 4.10 23.65 -13.89
CA ASP A 103 4.73 22.73 -12.94
C ASP A 103 5.89 23.46 -12.26
N ILE A 104 5.75 23.69 -10.95
CA ILE A 104 6.62 24.56 -10.17
C ILE A 104 7.22 23.80 -9.00
N GLN A 105 8.54 23.82 -8.91
CA GLN A 105 9.28 23.30 -7.76
C GLN A 105 9.75 24.42 -6.84
N TRP A 106 9.60 24.17 -5.55
CA TRP A 106 9.85 25.13 -4.49
C TRP A 106 10.97 24.64 -3.58
N ARG A 107 11.83 25.56 -3.16
CA ARG A 107 12.90 25.33 -2.19
C ARG A 107 12.75 26.24 -0.98
N ASN A 108 12.99 25.68 0.20
CA ASN A 108 13.09 26.42 1.45
C ASN A 108 14.56 26.59 1.87
N GLY A 109 14.91 27.75 2.42
CA GLY A 109 16.24 28.00 2.97
C GLY A 109 17.35 28.17 1.92
N ASP A 110 18.58 28.22 2.43
CA ASP A 110 19.82 28.45 1.66
C ASP A 110 20.72 27.21 1.58
N SER A 111 20.41 26.11 2.27
CA SER A 111 21.25 24.92 2.28
C SER A 111 20.79 23.89 1.23
N TYR A 112 21.75 23.27 0.52
CA TYR A 112 21.49 22.18 -0.42
C TYR A 112 20.91 20.92 0.24
N ARG A 113 21.01 20.81 1.59
CA ARG A 113 20.39 19.73 2.37
C ARG A 113 18.91 19.95 2.65
N ASP A 114 18.36 21.13 2.35
CA ASP A 114 16.94 21.49 2.50
C ASP A 114 16.14 21.22 1.20
N TYR A 115 16.59 20.28 0.37
CA TYR A 115 15.86 19.78 -0.79
C TYR A 115 14.64 18.97 -0.32
N ASN A 116 13.65 19.66 0.23
CA ASN A 116 12.36 19.09 0.62
C ASN A 116 11.42 19.25 -0.57
N GLY A 117 11.46 18.29 -1.49
CA GLY A 117 10.77 18.25 -2.79
C GLY A 117 9.31 18.71 -2.74
N THR A 118 9.09 20.01 -2.76
CA THR A 118 7.78 20.65 -2.68
C THR A 118 7.40 21.10 -4.08
N SER A 119 6.26 20.64 -4.56
CA SER A 119 5.83 20.82 -5.95
C SER A 119 4.38 21.27 -6.03
N THR A 120 4.07 22.05 -7.06
CA THR A 120 2.69 22.47 -7.37
C THR A 120 2.45 22.44 -8.86
N GLN A 121 1.23 22.08 -9.25
CA GLN A 121 0.75 22.13 -10.63
C GLN A 121 -0.49 23.00 -10.71
N LEU A 122 -0.45 24.01 -11.57
CA LEU A 122 -1.53 24.98 -11.78
C LEU A 122 -2.00 24.91 -13.23
N ASN A 123 -3.29 24.84 -13.49
CA ASN A 123 -3.83 24.95 -14.85
C ASN A 123 -3.48 26.34 -15.43
N ALA A 124 -2.77 26.37 -16.55
CA ALA A 124 -2.25 27.60 -17.16
C ALA A 124 -3.33 28.48 -17.79
N ASN A 125 -4.54 27.96 -18.00
CA ASN A 125 -5.69 28.67 -18.56
C ASN A 125 -6.69 29.12 -17.46
N THR A 126 -6.99 28.25 -16.50
CA THR A 126 -8.01 28.53 -15.47
C THR A 126 -7.43 29.09 -14.17
N GLY A 127 -6.15 28.83 -13.89
CA GLY A 127 -5.51 29.18 -12.62
C GLY A 127 -5.96 28.31 -11.46
N GLU A 128 -6.57 27.16 -11.74
CA GLU A 128 -7.01 26.16 -10.75
C GLU A 128 -5.81 25.30 -10.33
N LEU A 129 -5.74 24.98 -9.04
CA LEU A 129 -4.70 24.10 -8.53
C LEU A 129 -5.07 22.66 -8.86
N ILE A 130 -4.15 21.96 -9.53
CA ILE A 130 -4.32 20.55 -9.90
C ILE A 130 -3.65 19.65 -8.87
N ASN A 131 -2.41 19.99 -8.49
CA ASN A 131 -1.62 19.21 -7.56
C ASN A 131 -0.81 20.12 -6.62
N LEU A 132 -0.67 19.69 -5.37
CA LEU A 132 0.24 20.24 -4.39
C LEU A 132 0.81 19.08 -3.59
N TYR A 133 2.14 19.00 -3.52
CA TYR A 133 2.85 18.15 -2.58
C TYR A 133 3.84 19.02 -1.82
N SER A 134 3.77 18.97 -0.50
CA SER A 134 4.52 19.82 0.40
C SER A 134 5.15 18.97 1.48
N ASN A 135 6.48 18.93 1.47
CA ASN A 135 7.30 18.35 2.53
C ASN A 135 7.83 19.45 3.47
N LEU A 136 7.01 20.49 3.69
CA LEU A 136 7.38 21.71 4.42
C LEU A 136 7.35 21.56 5.95
N SER A 137 7.24 20.33 6.51
CA SER A 137 7.28 20.17 7.96
C SER A 137 8.72 20.31 8.45
N SER A 138 9.11 21.51 8.87
CA SER A 138 10.27 21.66 9.75
C SER A 138 9.96 20.97 11.09
N GLN A 139 10.96 20.37 11.74
CA GLN A 139 10.78 19.75 13.07
C GLN A 139 10.30 20.73 14.14
N GLU A 140 10.48 22.04 13.91
CA GLU A 140 10.03 23.13 14.78
C GLU A 140 8.50 23.36 14.72
N ASP A 141 7.82 22.94 13.64
CA ASP A 141 6.37 23.13 13.42
C ASP A 141 5.58 21.80 13.34
N ALA A 142 6.16 20.69 13.80
CA ALA A 142 5.47 19.40 13.81
C ALA A 142 4.21 19.44 14.72
N SER A 143 3.08 18.95 14.20
CA SER A 143 1.83 18.92 14.95
C SER A 143 1.67 17.61 15.72
N TYR A 144 1.95 17.63 17.02
CA TYR A 144 1.93 16.44 17.88
C TYR A 144 0.59 16.28 18.60
N TYR A 145 0.34 15.08 19.14
CA TYR A 145 -0.81 14.83 20.00
C TYR A 145 -0.70 15.60 21.34
N PRO A 146 -1.81 16.15 21.88
CA PRO A 146 -3.15 16.19 21.28
C PRO A 146 -3.22 17.20 20.12
N PRO A 147 -3.97 16.89 19.06
CA PRO A 147 -4.04 17.75 17.90
C PRO A 147 -4.66 19.11 18.23
N LYS A 148 -4.20 20.18 17.57
CA LYS A 148 -4.77 21.53 17.73
C LYS A 148 -6.11 21.69 17.01
N LEU A 149 -6.29 20.97 15.91
CA LEU A 149 -7.53 20.90 15.13
C LEU A 149 -8.13 19.52 15.29
N SER A 150 -9.42 19.44 15.55
CA SER A 150 -10.18 18.19 15.37
C SER A 150 -10.27 17.79 13.90
N ARG A 151 -10.60 16.52 13.63
CA ARG A 151 -10.85 16.04 12.27
C ARG A 151 -12.02 16.81 11.64
N GLU A 152 -13.04 17.15 12.41
CA GLU A 152 -14.20 17.90 11.93
C GLU A 152 -13.81 19.33 11.51
N GLU A 153 -13.00 20.03 12.33
CA GLU A 153 -12.49 21.36 11.98
C GLU A 153 -11.56 21.31 10.76
N ALA A 154 -10.68 20.30 10.68
CA ALA A 154 -9.82 20.09 9.52
C ALA A 154 -10.65 19.78 8.25
N LYS A 155 -11.76 19.04 8.35
CA LYS A 155 -12.68 18.79 7.24
C LYS A 155 -13.34 20.09 6.74
N GLU A 156 -13.76 20.96 7.65
CA GLU A 156 -14.30 22.26 7.24
C GLU A 156 -13.25 23.11 6.51
N GLN A 157 -12.00 23.07 6.98
CA GLN A 157 -10.89 23.75 6.32
C GLN A 157 -10.58 23.15 4.94
N ALA A 158 -10.63 21.83 4.81
CA ALA A 158 -10.48 21.11 3.55
C ALA A 158 -11.49 21.60 2.49
N ILE A 159 -12.78 21.62 2.84
CA ILE A 159 -13.84 22.05 1.92
C ILE A 159 -13.66 23.53 1.52
N LYS A 160 -13.28 24.40 2.47
CA LYS A 160 -12.99 25.82 2.18
C LYS A 160 -11.81 25.97 1.22
N PHE A 161 -10.76 25.17 1.39
CA PHE A 161 -9.61 25.19 0.50
C PHE A 161 -9.97 24.72 -0.91
N ILE A 162 -10.65 23.57 -1.04
CA ILE A 162 -11.10 23.03 -2.34
C ILE A 162 -11.92 24.08 -3.10
N SER A 163 -12.87 24.72 -2.42
CA SER A 163 -13.71 25.78 -3.02
C SER A 163 -12.91 26.99 -3.53
N LYS A 164 -11.75 27.27 -2.92
CA LYS A 164 -10.86 28.37 -3.31
C LYS A 164 -9.98 28.00 -4.50
N VAL A 165 -9.50 26.76 -4.56
CA VAL A 165 -8.50 26.32 -5.54
C VAL A 165 -9.09 25.63 -6.77
N LEU A 166 -10.35 25.18 -6.68
CA LEU A 166 -11.11 24.53 -7.75
C LEU A 166 -12.53 25.16 -7.85
N PRO A 167 -12.64 26.46 -8.16
CA PRO A 167 -13.91 27.19 -8.26
C PRO A 167 -14.88 26.65 -9.32
N SER A 168 -14.40 25.90 -10.32
CA SER A 168 -15.27 25.22 -11.30
C SER A 168 -16.14 24.13 -10.66
N LEU A 169 -15.76 23.59 -9.50
CA LEU A 169 -16.47 22.55 -8.79
C LEU A 169 -17.49 23.14 -7.80
N LYS A 170 -18.73 22.64 -7.82
CA LYS A 170 -19.72 22.99 -6.79
C LYS A 170 -19.46 22.14 -5.55
N ILE A 171 -19.47 22.76 -4.38
CA ILE A 171 -19.28 22.05 -3.09
C ILE A 171 -20.33 20.94 -2.91
N THR A 172 -21.55 21.13 -3.42
CA THR A 172 -22.62 20.12 -3.35
C THR A 172 -22.32 18.85 -4.14
N ASP A 173 -21.32 18.90 -5.03
CA ASP A 173 -20.88 17.74 -5.81
C ASP A 173 -19.77 16.95 -5.09
N LEU A 174 -19.23 17.45 -3.96
CA LEU A 174 -18.25 16.75 -3.14
C LEU A 174 -18.91 15.75 -2.18
N HIS A 175 -18.48 14.49 -2.25
CA HIS A 175 -18.93 13.44 -1.33
C HIS A 175 -17.73 12.83 -0.63
N LEU A 176 -17.61 13.07 0.67
CA LEU A 176 -16.52 12.50 1.48
C LEU A 176 -16.68 10.99 1.59
N GLN A 177 -15.63 10.26 1.23
CA GLN A 177 -15.52 8.82 1.44
C GLN A 177 -14.80 8.57 2.76
N ASP A 178 -15.58 8.38 3.83
CA ASP A 178 -15.03 8.11 5.17
C ASP A 178 -14.26 6.77 5.26
N GLN A 179 -14.44 5.88 4.29
CA GLN A 179 -13.88 4.52 4.30
C GLN A 179 -12.57 4.37 3.51
N TYR A 180 -12.23 5.34 2.65
CA TYR A 180 -11.25 5.09 1.57
C TYR A 180 -9.79 5.11 2.02
N TRP A 181 -9.49 5.76 3.15
CA TRP A 181 -8.12 5.87 3.66
C TRP A 181 -8.14 6.47 5.07
N ASP A 182 -8.66 5.74 6.07
CA ASP A 182 -8.39 6.11 7.47
C ASP A 182 -6.94 5.69 7.83
N SER A 183 -5.99 6.15 7.00
CA SER A 183 -4.56 6.16 7.29
C SER A 183 -4.21 7.38 8.14
N THR A 184 -5.18 8.07 8.74
CA THR A 184 -4.86 9.01 9.82
C THR A 184 -3.93 8.22 10.73
N SER A 185 -2.68 8.69 10.80
CA SER A 185 -1.60 7.88 11.36
C SER A 185 -2.07 7.43 12.72
N THR A 186 -2.30 6.12 12.89
CA THR A 186 -2.64 5.56 14.20
C THR A 186 -1.44 5.65 15.14
N ALA A 187 -0.29 6.17 14.66
CA ALA A 187 0.82 6.50 15.52
C ALA A 187 0.41 7.60 16.50
N LEU A 188 0.74 7.40 17.77
CA LEU A 188 0.66 8.45 18.79
C LEU A 188 1.83 9.43 18.68
N PHE A 189 2.85 9.07 17.91
CA PHE A 189 4.11 9.79 17.79
C PHE A 189 4.34 10.27 16.37
N GLY A 190 4.85 11.50 16.24
CA GLY A 190 5.03 12.17 14.95
C GLY A 190 3.89 13.14 14.58
N PRO A 191 3.93 13.71 13.37
CA PRO A 191 2.95 14.70 12.94
C PRO A 191 1.57 14.06 12.72
N ILE A 192 0.55 14.62 13.35
CA ILE A 192 -0.84 14.27 13.10
C ILE A 192 -1.29 14.89 11.78
N GLN A 193 -1.88 14.07 10.93
CA GLN A 193 -2.42 14.46 9.64
C GLN A 193 -3.80 13.86 9.42
N TYR A 194 -4.66 14.64 8.77
CA TYR A 194 -6.00 14.28 8.36
C TYR A 194 -6.06 14.21 6.85
N SER A 195 -6.24 13.01 6.32
CA SER A 195 -6.46 12.78 4.90
C SER A 195 -7.95 12.68 4.59
N TYR A 196 -8.37 13.35 3.52
CA TYR A 196 -9.73 13.34 3.01
C TYR A 196 -9.72 12.92 1.55
N PHE A 197 -10.61 11.97 1.22
CA PHE A 197 -10.87 11.55 -0.16
C PHE A 197 -12.32 11.87 -0.49
N PHE A 198 -12.53 12.75 -1.47
CA PHE A 198 -13.86 13.13 -1.94
C PHE A 198 -14.08 12.56 -3.33
N THR A 199 -15.16 11.81 -3.52
CA THR A 199 -15.67 11.49 -4.87
C THR A 199 -16.56 12.62 -5.37
N LEU A 200 -16.60 12.84 -6.67
CA LEU A 200 -17.38 13.92 -7.27
C LEU A 200 -18.64 13.39 -7.96
N ASN A 201 -19.71 14.19 -7.89
CA ASN A 201 -20.86 14.04 -8.77
C ASN A 201 -20.68 14.90 -10.04
N ARG A 202 -21.04 14.34 -11.19
CA ARG A 202 -21.14 15.05 -12.46
C ARG A 202 -22.58 15.01 -12.92
N ASN A 203 -23.15 16.16 -13.27
CA ASN A 203 -24.57 16.27 -13.61
C ASN A 203 -25.51 15.64 -12.54
N GLY A 204 -25.10 15.67 -11.26
CA GLY A 204 -25.83 15.03 -10.15
C GLY A 204 -25.64 13.52 -9.99
N ILE A 205 -24.79 12.88 -10.80
CA ILE A 205 -24.52 11.43 -10.79
C ILE A 205 -23.10 11.15 -10.28
N PRO A 206 -22.88 10.18 -9.39
CA PRO A 206 -21.54 9.79 -8.93
C PRO A 206 -20.61 9.40 -10.09
N SER A 207 -19.37 9.86 -10.03
CA SER A 207 -18.30 9.60 -11.00
C SER A 207 -17.04 9.04 -10.31
N LEU A 208 -16.02 8.65 -11.08
CA LEU A 208 -14.71 8.26 -10.53
C LEU A 208 -13.79 9.46 -10.27
N ASP A 209 -14.21 10.66 -10.68
CA ASP A 209 -13.49 11.87 -10.34
C ASP A 209 -13.39 12.00 -8.83
N ASN A 210 -12.22 12.43 -8.38
CA ASN A 210 -11.97 12.62 -6.98
C ASN A 210 -11.06 13.81 -6.72
N VAL A 211 -11.20 14.32 -5.51
CA VAL A 211 -10.28 15.27 -4.90
C VAL A 211 -9.77 14.63 -3.63
N SER A 212 -8.45 14.52 -3.51
CA SER A 212 -7.80 14.04 -2.31
C SER A 212 -6.95 15.14 -1.70
N MET A 213 -6.89 15.20 -0.38
CA MET A 213 -6.00 16.14 0.30
C MET A 213 -5.63 15.69 1.71
N THR A 214 -4.51 16.21 2.20
CA THR A 214 -4.01 15.98 3.55
C THR A 214 -3.73 17.30 4.24
N ILE A 215 -4.23 17.45 5.47
CA ILE A 215 -4.06 18.62 6.32
C ILE A 215 -3.42 18.17 7.64
N ASP A 216 -2.33 18.81 8.07
CA ASP A 216 -1.77 18.56 9.39
C ASP A 216 -2.64 19.15 10.52
N SER A 217 -2.42 18.76 11.77
CA SER A 217 -3.18 19.30 12.90
C SER A 217 -2.91 20.78 13.18
N ASN A 218 -1.95 21.44 12.51
CA ASN A 218 -1.76 22.89 12.56
C ASN A 218 -2.60 23.63 11.50
N GLY A 219 -3.23 22.89 10.59
CA GLY A 219 -4.02 23.43 9.49
C GLY A 219 -3.22 23.69 8.22
N ASN A 220 -1.98 23.18 8.11
CA ASN A 220 -1.22 23.28 6.87
C ASN A 220 -1.63 22.17 5.92
N ILE A 221 -1.82 22.50 4.65
CA ILE A 221 -2.12 21.53 3.60
C ILE A 221 -0.80 20.98 3.08
N THR A 222 -0.58 19.68 3.28
CA THR A 222 0.65 18.99 2.89
C THR A 222 0.50 18.28 1.55
N GLN A 223 -0.73 17.88 1.21
CA GLN A 223 -1.02 17.22 -0.07
C GLN A 223 -2.39 17.68 -0.57
N TYR A 224 -2.51 17.84 -1.87
CA TYR A 224 -3.78 18.03 -2.56
C TYR A 224 -3.63 17.54 -4.00
N SER A 225 -4.64 16.83 -4.49
CA SER A 225 -4.71 16.37 -5.88
C SER A 225 -6.17 16.35 -6.35
N SER A 226 -6.39 16.78 -7.58
CA SER A 226 -7.69 16.76 -8.26
C SER A 226 -7.56 16.08 -9.62
N ILE A 227 -8.44 15.14 -9.91
CA ILE A 227 -8.55 14.47 -11.22
C ILE A 227 -9.74 15.03 -12.02
N ALA A 228 -10.18 16.25 -11.68
CA ALA A 228 -11.50 16.76 -12.06
C ALA A 228 -11.61 17.42 -13.45
N GLU A 229 -10.59 17.35 -14.31
CA GLU A 229 -10.57 18.16 -15.54
C GLU A 229 -10.36 17.32 -16.82
N GLY A 230 -11.05 17.69 -17.91
CA GLY A 230 -10.83 17.14 -19.25
C GLY A 230 -11.72 15.96 -19.68
N LEU A 231 -12.65 15.51 -18.83
CA LEU A 231 -13.56 14.40 -19.14
C LEU A 231 -14.94 14.86 -19.62
N GLU A 232 -15.40 14.28 -20.74
CA GLU A 232 -16.76 14.48 -21.22
C GLU A 232 -17.71 13.43 -20.66
N TYR A 233 -18.77 13.89 -19.98
CA TYR A 233 -19.78 13.02 -19.38
C TYR A 233 -21.02 12.91 -20.26
N PRO A 234 -21.53 11.69 -20.53
CA PRO A 234 -22.79 11.54 -21.22
C PRO A 234 -23.96 12.06 -20.38
N SER A 235 -25.12 12.24 -21.01
CA SER A 235 -26.34 12.69 -20.33
C SER A 235 -26.64 11.84 -19.08
N ALA A 236 -26.99 12.50 -17.98
CA ALA A 236 -27.41 11.87 -16.73
C ALA A 236 -28.83 11.25 -16.78
N ALA A 237 -29.52 11.33 -17.93
CA ALA A 237 -30.88 10.83 -18.09
C ALA A 237 -30.88 9.35 -18.54
N PRO A 238 -31.26 8.40 -17.66
CA PRO A 238 -31.35 6.99 -18.06
C PRO A 238 -32.55 6.78 -18.99
N LYS A 239 -32.43 5.86 -19.97
CA LYS A 239 -33.54 5.46 -20.85
C LYS A 239 -34.35 4.29 -20.28
N ILE A 240 -33.77 3.50 -19.39
CA ILE A 240 -34.48 2.48 -18.62
C ILE A 240 -34.69 2.98 -17.18
N SER A 241 -35.79 2.58 -16.55
CA SER A 241 -36.03 2.94 -15.16
C SER A 241 -35.19 2.08 -14.20
N LYS A 242 -34.90 2.62 -13.00
CA LYS A 242 -34.25 1.86 -11.92
C LYS A 242 -34.97 0.54 -11.61
N SER A 243 -36.30 0.56 -11.53
CA SER A 243 -37.10 -0.65 -11.29
C SER A 243 -36.96 -1.69 -12.42
N ALA A 244 -36.85 -1.26 -13.68
CA ALA A 244 -36.59 -2.17 -14.80
C ALA A 244 -35.18 -2.78 -14.72
N ALA A 245 -34.18 -1.97 -14.35
CA ALA A 245 -32.82 -2.44 -14.11
C ALA A 245 -32.76 -3.44 -12.96
N GLU A 246 -33.40 -3.17 -11.83
CA GLU A 246 -33.46 -4.06 -10.66
C GLU A 246 -34.14 -5.39 -11.00
N LYS A 247 -35.26 -5.35 -11.75
CA LYS A 247 -35.92 -6.56 -12.21
C LYS A 247 -35.00 -7.39 -13.11
N LYS A 248 -34.29 -6.75 -14.04
CA LYS A 248 -33.33 -7.44 -14.90
C LYS A 248 -32.18 -8.03 -14.08
N PHE A 249 -31.61 -7.25 -13.17
CA PHE A 249 -30.54 -7.68 -12.28
C PHE A 249 -30.95 -8.93 -11.52
N ASN A 250 -32.09 -8.90 -10.81
CA ASN A 250 -32.58 -10.03 -10.02
C ASN A 250 -32.90 -11.27 -10.86
N ASN A 251 -33.43 -11.09 -12.09
CA ASN A 251 -33.72 -12.21 -12.98
C ASN A 251 -32.45 -12.90 -13.51
N GLU A 252 -31.36 -12.15 -13.65
CA GLU A 252 -30.08 -12.64 -14.17
C GLU A 252 -29.05 -12.90 -13.06
N PHE A 253 -29.41 -12.61 -11.80
CA PHE A 253 -28.55 -12.79 -10.65
C PHE A 253 -28.44 -14.27 -10.30
N ASN A 254 -27.20 -14.72 -10.12
CA ASN A 254 -26.88 -16.10 -9.85
C ASN A 254 -25.84 -16.22 -8.73
N VAL A 255 -25.96 -17.30 -7.96
CA VAL A 255 -24.95 -17.73 -6.98
C VAL A 255 -24.48 -19.13 -7.32
N GLU A 256 -23.23 -19.39 -7.00
CA GLU A 256 -22.59 -20.68 -7.20
C GLU A 256 -21.87 -21.13 -5.95
N LEU A 257 -21.69 -22.44 -5.87
CA LEU A 257 -21.03 -23.10 -4.77
C LEU A 257 -19.53 -23.15 -5.04
N TYR A 258 -18.71 -22.77 -4.07
CA TYR A 258 -17.25 -22.81 -4.16
C TYR A 258 -16.64 -23.46 -2.93
N TYR A 259 -15.47 -24.08 -3.11
CA TYR A 259 -14.54 -24.24 -1.99
C TYR A 259 -13.84 -22.91 -1.74
N VAL A 260 -13.99 -22.36 -0.54
CA VAL A 260 -13.46 -21.05 -0.15
C VAL A 260 -12.42 -21.24 0.95
N PRO A 261 -11.19 -20.73 0.80
CA PRO A 261 -10.19 -20.84 1.85
C PRO A 261 -10.49 -19.83 2.97
N VAL A 262 -10.36 -20.26 4.22
CA VAL A 262 -10.35 -19.37 5.38
C VAL A 262 -8.89 -19.08 5.72
N ILE A 263 -8.46 -17.85 5.44
CA ILE A 263 -7.09 -17.39 5.59
C ILE A 263 -6.96 -16.54 6.86
N LYS A 264 -6.05 -16.95 7.76
CA LYS A 264 -5.67 -16.19 8.95
C LYS A 264 -4.15 -16.08 9.00
N LYS A 265 -3.65 -14.85 9.24
CA LYS A 265 -2.21 -14.54 9.24
C LYS A 265 -1.51 -15.11 7.99
N GLU A 266 -2.11 -14.85 6.83
CA GLU A 266 -1.59 -15.25 5.51
C GLU A 266 -1.49 -16.78 5.28
N VAL A 267 -2.09 -17.59 6.15
CA VAL A 267 -2.10 -19.06 6.03
C VAL A 267 -3.53 -19.59 5.90
N VAL A 268 -3.74 -20.51 4.95
CA VAL A 268 -4.98 -21.28 4.82
C VAL A 268 -5.13 -22.21 6.02
N GLN A 269 -6.05 -21.85 6.92
CA GLN A 269 -6.36 -22.62 8.13
C GLN A 269 -7.24 -23.82 7.77
N GLU A 270 -8.32 -23.54 7.05
CA GLU A 270 -9.32 -24.52 6.65
C GLU A 270 -9.98 -24.10 5.33
N TRP A 271 -10.73 -25.03 4.75
CA TRP A 271 -11.59 -24.80 3.60
C TRP A 271 -13.04 -24.92 4.03
N ILE A 272 -13.90 -24.06 3.51
CA ILE A 272 -15.35 -24.17 3.68
C ILE A 272 -16.03 -24.32 2.32
N LEU A 273 -17.26 -24.83 2.36
CA LEU A 273 -18.16 -24.81 1.21
C LEU A 273 -19.02 -23.55 1.32
N GLY A 274 -18.93 -22.64 0.37
CA GLY A 274 -19.58 -21.33 0.44
C GLY A 274 -20.38 -20.99 -0.82
N TRP A 275 -21.53 -20.33 -0.64
CA TRP A 275 -22.26 -19.70 -1.73
C TRP A 275 -21.67 -18.33 -2.01
N ARG A 276 -21.37 -18.04 -3.29
CA ARG A 276 -20.89 -16.73 -3.75
C ARG A 276 -21.71 -16.27 -4.96
N PRO A 277 -21.92 -14.96 -5.16
CA PRO A 277 -22.36 -14.45 -6.45
C PRO A 277 -21.40 -14.90 -7.55
N SER A 278 -21.92 -15.32 -8.70
CA SER A 278 -21.09 -15.45 -9.91
C SER A 278 -20.67 -14.04 -10.38
N ASP A 279 -19.42 -13.88 -10.82
CA ASP A 279 -18.81 -12.57 -11.10
C ASP A 279 -19.66 -11.73 -12.10
N GLU A 280 -20.18 -12.37 -13.13
CA GLU A 280 -20.98 -11.74 -14.20
C GLU A 280 -22.35 -11.25 -13.71
N SER A 281 -22.86 -11.84 -12.64
CA SER A 281 -24.12 -11.41 -12.03
C SER A 281 -24.00 -10.05 -11.37
N LEU A 282 -22.79 -9.63 -11.02
CA LEU A 282 -22.50 -8.33 -10.39
C LEU A 282 -22.18 -7.24 -11.42
N TYR A 283 -22.04 -7.58 -12.70
CA TYR A 283 -21.74 -6.62 -13.77
C TYR A 283 -22.83 -5.56 -13.90
N ALA A 284 -22.40 -4.32 -14.14
CA ALA A 284 -23.28 -3.18 -14.26
C ALA A 284 -24.25 -3.31 -15.45
N ILE A 285 -25.41 -2.68 -15.33
CA ILE A 285 -26.43 -2.62 -16.38
C ILE A 285 -26.36 -1.23 -17.03
N ASP A 286 -26.16 -1.19 -18.34
CA ASP A 286 -26.21 0.04 -19.14
C ASP A 286 -27.58 0.73 -18.97
N ALA A 287 -27.57 1.98 -18.48
CA ALA A 287 -28.78 2.73 -18.19
C ALA A 287 -29.51 3.23 -19.46
N ILE A 288 -28.89 3.08 -20.63
CA ILE A 288 -29.42 3.44 -21.95
C ILE A 288 -29.99 2.21 -22.66
N THR A 289 -29.24 1.11 -22.70
CA THR A 289 -29.65 -0.10 -23.46
C THR A 289 -30.31 -1.17 -22.60
N GLY A 290 -30.10 -1.13 -21.29
CA GLY A 290 -30.53 -2.17 -20.36
C GLY A 290 -29.80 -3.50 -20.54
N LYS A 291 -28.66 -3.54 -21.22
CA LYS A 291 -27.79 -4.73 -21.32
C LYS A 291 -26.73 -4.69 -20.22
N ARG A 292 -26.22 -5.85 -19.82
CA ARG A 292 -25.06 -5.90 -18.92
C ARG A 292 -23.80 -5.54 -19.68
N LEU A 293 -22.88 -4.87 -18.99
CA LEU A 293 -21.58 -4.48 -19.52
C LEU A 293 -20.49 -5.30 -18.84
N ASN A 294 -19.56 -5.86 -19.61
CA ASN A 294 -18.33 -6.41 -19.03
C ASN A 294 -17.40 -5.28 -18.53
N TYR A 295 -16.27 -5.62 -17.93
CA TYR A 295 -15.27 -4.64 -17.46
C TYR A 295 -14.69 -3.77 -18.58
N SER A 296 -14.70 -4.24 -19.83
CA SER A 296 -14.32 -3.47 -21.01
C SER A 296 -15.42 -2.55 -21.53
N GLY A 297 -16.58 -2.48 -20.86
CA GLY A 297 -17.71 -1.65 -21.25
C GLY A 297 -18.53 -2.20 -22.41
N GLU A 298 -18.28 -3.44 -22.85
CA GLU A 298 -18.98 -4.07 -23.96
C GLU A 298 -20.27 -4.75 -23.51
N SER A 299 -21.31 -4.66 -24.34
CA SER A 299 -22.60 -5.29 -24.04
C SER A 299 -22.54 -6.81 -24.13
N LEU A 300 -22.91 -7.48 -23.04
CA LEU A 300 -23.06 -8.93 -23.01
C LEU A 300 -24.39 -9.39 -23.61
N SER A 301 -24.33 -10.51 -24.33
CA SER A 301 -25.52 -11.19 -24.88
C SER A 301 -26.21 -12.11 -23.86
N SER A 302 -25.48 -12.58 -22.85
CA SER A 302 -25.93 -13.49 -21.80
C SER A 302 -24.97 -13.43 -20.61
N THR A 303 -25.45 -13.75 -19.40
CA THR A 303 -24.64 -13.89 -18.17
C THR A 303 -24.24 -15.33 -17.88
N LYS A 304 -24.58 -16.27 -18.77
CA LYS A 304 -24.28 -17.69 -18.56
C LYS A 304 -22.81 -17.95 -18.86
N ASN A 305 -22.10 -18.45 -17.86
CA ASN A 305 -20.74 -18.97 -17.99
C ASN A 305 -20.79 -20.50 -18.14
N GLU A 306 -20.27 -21.03 -19.25
CA GLU A 306 -20.18 -22.46 -19.51
C GLU A 306 -18.85 -23.02 -19.05
N LYS A 307 -18.91 -24.04 -18.19
CA LYS A 307 -17.74 -24.74 -17.65
C LYS A 307 -17.45 -25.97 -18.51
N ILE A 308 -16.55 -25.83 -19.47
CA ILE A 308 -16.27 -26.86 -20.48
C ILE A 308 -15.09 -27.72 -20.02
N ALA A 309 -15.27 -29.05 -20.00
CA ALA A 309 -14.20 -29.97 -19.65
C ALA A 309 -12.99 -29.82 -20.60
N VAL A 310 -11.79 -29.77 -20.04
CA VAL A 310 -10.55 -29.74 -20.83
C VAL A 310 -10.30 -31.13 -21.42
N PRO A 311 -10.28 -31.29 -22.76
CA PRO A 311 -9.98 -32.58 -23.36
C PRO A 311 -8.53 -32.97 -23.08
N LYS A 312 -8.30 -34.27 -22.87
CA LYS A 312 -6.95 -34.80 -22.65
C LYS A 312 -6.07 -34.56 -23.89
N GLY A 313 -5.01 -33.79 -23.71
CA GLY A 313 -4.04 -33.47 -24.76
C GLY A 313 -3.14 -34.65 -25.15
N LYS A 314 -2.50 -34.54 -26.32
CA LYS A 314 -1.45 -35.49 -26.77
C LYS A 314 -0.13 -35.29 -26.01
N SER A 315 0.18 -34.04 -25.68
CA SER A 315 1.29 -33.65 -24.82
C SER A 315 0.69 -33.19 -23.50
N VAL A 316 1.11 -33.83 -22.40
CA VAL A 316 0.68 -33.50 -21.04
C VAL A 316 1.90 -33.13 -20.22
N PHE A 317 1.74 -32.17 -19.29
CA PHE A 317 2.79 -31.82 -18.35
C PHE A 317 3.25 -33.07 -17.61
N GLN A 318 4.57 -33.25 -17.50
CA GLN A 318 5.18 -34.30 -16.71
C GLN A 318 6.18 -33.63 -15.76
N PRO A 319 6.01 -33.77 -14.43
CA PRO A 319 6.97 -33.22 -13.50
C PRO A 319 8.33 -33.90 -13.69
N ARG A 320 9.41 -33.17 -13.40
CA ARG A 320 10.75 -33.76 -13.36
C ARG A 320 10.77 -34.98 -12.44
N SER A 321 11.48 -36.02 -12.87
CA SER A 321 11.66 -37.25 -12.09
C SER A 321 12.63 -37.08 -10.92
N GLU A 322 13.43 -36.02 -10.93
CA GLU A 322 14.37 -35.69 -9.86
C GLU A 322 13.66 -34.85 -8.79
N ASN A 323 13.84 -35.19 -7.52
CA ASN A 323 13.31 -34.43 -6.38
C ASN A 323 14.29 -33.35 -5.88
N THR A 324 15.28 -33.00 -6.69
CA THR A 324 16.29 -31.97 -6.37
C THR A 324 16.03 -30.69 -7.14
N GLU A 325 16.43 -29.56 -6.54
CA GLU A 325 16.41 -28.24 -7.18
C GLU A 325 17.18 -28.28 -8.49
N MET A 326 16.56 -27.81 -9.58
CA MET A 326 17.20 -27.67 -10.87
C MET A 326 18.14 -26.48 -10.90
N THR A 327 19.06 -26.48 -11.86
CA THR A 327 19.90 -25.34 -12.21
C THR A 327 19.10 -24.27 -12.95
N SER A 328 19.56 -23.01 -12.90
CA SER A 328 18.97 -21.92 -13.67
C SER A 328 18.97 -22.21 -15.18
N LYS A 329 20.00 -22.91 -15.68
CA LYS A 329 20.10 -23.33 -17.08
C LYS A 329 19.00 -24.30 -17.47
N GLU A 330 18.67 -25.26 -16.61
CA GLU A 330 17.53 -26.16 -16.85
C GLU A 330 16.21 -25.39 -16.87
N ALA A 331 16.01 -24.44 -15.95
CA ALA A 331 14.80 -23.60 -15.91
C ALA A 331 14.66 -22.75 -17.18
N VAL A 332 15.75 -22.17 -17.69
CA VAL A 332 15.79 -21.43 -18.96
C VAL A 332 15.37 -22.32 -20.13
N GLU A 333 15.87 -23.55 -20.19
CA GLU A 333 15.51 -24.49 -21.27
C GLU A 333 14.08 -24.99 -21.16
N ILE A 334 13.49 -25.04 -19.96
CA ILE A 334 12.06 -25.32 -19.77
C ILE A 334 11.21 -24.21 -20.39
N ILE A 335 11.50 -22.94 -20.12
CA ILE A 335 10.76 -21.81 -20.72
C ILE A 335 10.88 -21.81 -22.26
N LYS A 336 12.10 -21.98 -22.79
CA LYS A 336 12.34 -21.96 -24.24
C LYS A 336 11.66 -23.10 -25.01
N LYS A 337 11.27 -24.19 -24.34
CA LYS A 337 10.54 -25.30 -24.98
C LYS A 337 9.09 -24.93 -25.32
N VAL A 338 8.49 -23.99 -24.58
CA VAL A 338 7.07 -23.65 -24.70
C VAL A 338 6.83 -22.23 -25.19
N ALA A 339 7.81 -21.34 -25.03
CA ALA A 339 7.70 -19.94 -25.38
C ALA A 339 8.96 -19.43 -26.09
N VAL A 340 8.77 -18.37 -26.90
CA VAL A 340 9.85 -17.75 -27.66
C VAL A 340 10.34 -16.53 -26.88
N ILE A 341 11.66 -16.40 -26.71
CA ILE A 341 12.25 -15.15 -26.21
C ILE A 341 12.44 -14.21 -27.41
N PRO A 342 11.87 -12.98 -27.39
CA PRO A 342 12.03 -12.02 -28.48
C PRO A 342 13.50 -11.73 -28.81
N SER A 343 13.78 -11.52 -30.10
CA SER A 343 15.11 -11.15 -30.58
C SER A 343 15.56 -9.83 -29.97
N GLY A 344 16.84 -9.72 -29.60
CA GLY A 344 17.39 -8.53 -28.95
C GLY A 344 17.39 -8.60 -27.42
N ARG A 345 16.70 -9.59 -26.83
CA ARG A 345 16.74 -9.84 -25.38
C ARG A 345 17.79 -10.84 -24.99
N SER A 346 18.53 -10.52 -23.94
CA SER A 346 19.48 -11.42 -23.30
C SER A 346 19.09 -11.67 -21.85
N LEU A 347 19.50 -12.81 -21.29
CA LEU A 347 19.15 -13.18 -19.91
C LEU A 347 19.89 -12.27 -18.93
N SER A 348 19.17 -11.33 -18.31
CA SER A 348 19.71 -10.30 -17.43
C SER A 348 19.63 -10.68 -15.95
N SER A 349 18.65 -11.49 -15.55
CA SER A 349 18.50 -11.96 -14.16
C SER A 349 18.09 -13.43 -14.07
N GLN A 350 18.64 -14.11 -13.06
CA GLN A 350 18.38 -15.52 -12.73
C GLN A 350 18.45 -15.67 -11.21
N THR A 351 17.32 -15.55 -10.52
CA THR A 351 17.27 -15.66 -9.06
C THR A 351 16.45 -16.88 -8.66
N ILE A 352 16.90 -17.60 -7.64
CA ILE A 352 16.10 -18.63 -6.97
C ILE A 352 15.67 -18.08 -5.63
N GLY A 353 14.45 -18.38 -5.21
CA GLY A 353 13.95 -17.99 -3.90
C GLY A 353 12.62 -18.65 -3.61
N LYS A 354 12.04 -18.37 -2.44
CA LYS A 354 10.71 -18.87 -2.08
C LYS A 354 9.63 -18.31 -3.02
N ASP A 355 8.59 -19.08 -3.26
CA ASP A 355 7.37 -18.58 -3.89
C ASP A 355 6.63 -17.67 -2.91
N TYR A 356 6.04 -16.60 -3.43
CA TYR A 356 5.32 -15.62 -2.61
C TYR A 356 4.06 -16.24 -1.98
N ASN A 357 3.37 -17.12 -2.71
CA ASN A 357 2.13 -17.75 -2.25
C ASN A 357 2.36 -19.07 -1.47
N ASP A 358 3.57 -19.62 -1.52
CA ASP A 358 3.94 -20.89 -0.91
C ASP A 358 5.40 -20.85 -0.47
N SER A 359 5.66 -20.44 0.77
CA SER A 359 7.02 -20.29 1.31
C SER A 359 7.83 -21.60 1.36
N LYS A 360 7.15 -22.76 1.20
CA LYS A 360 7.80 -24.08 1.11
C LYS A 360 8.24 -24.42 -0.31
N ARG A 361 7.71 -23.73 -1.32
CA ARG A 361 8.08 -23.89 -2.72
C ARG A 361 9.23 -22.97 -3.07
N LYS A 362 10.25 -23.50 -3.74
CA LYS A 362 11.30 -22.68 -4.35
C LYS A 362 11.02 -22.53 -5.83
N VAL A 363 11.25 -21.33 -6.36
CA VAL A 363 11.05 -21.00 -7.76
C VAL A 363 12.28 -20.27 -8.32
N TRP A 364 12.61 -20.59 -9.56
CA TRP A 364 13.49 -19.77 -10.38
C TRP A 364 12.68 -18.63 -10.99
N ARG A 365 13.18 -17.40 -10.86
CA ARG A 365 12.71 -16.19 -11.53
C ARG A 365 13.75 -15.78 -12.55
N LEU A 366 13.34 -15.74 -13.81
CA LEU A 366 14.20 -15.52 -14.98
C LEU A 366 13.73 -14.26 -15.69
N MET A 367 14.66 -13.38 -16.03
CA MET A 367 14.39 -12.13 -16.73
C MET A 367 15.28 -12.00 -17.95
N TRP A 368 14.68 -11.81 -19.12
CA TRP A 368 15.37 -11.45 -20.36
C TRP A 368 15.05 -10.02 -20.73
N GLN A 369 16.05 -9.21 -21.02
CA GLN A 369 15.89 -7.78 -21.24
C GLN A 369 16.71 -7.33 -22.46
N GLU A 370 16.23 -6.29 -23.14
CA GLU A 370 17.02 -5.59 -24.16
C GLU A 370 18.20 -4.83 -23.55
N ASP A 371 19.29 -4.73 -24.31
CA ASP A 371 20.48 -3.97 -23.95
C ASP A 371 20.30 -2.49 -24.30
N THR A 372 19.26 -1.87 -23.73
CA THR A 372 18.98 -0.44 -23.86
C THR A 372 19.24 0.25 -22.52
N PRO A 373 20.01 1.36 -22.49
CA PRO A 373 20.19 2.15 -21.28
C PRO A 373 18.83 2.60 -20.74
N ASN A 374 18.70 2.68 -19.41
CA ASN A 374 17.50 3.22 -18.77
C ASN A 374 17.45 4.75 -18.99
N ILE A 375 16.97 5.18 -20.16
CA ILE A 375 16.89 6.58 -20.58
C ILE A 375 15.56 7.20 -20.12
N GLY A 376 15.33 7.29 -18.80
CA GLY A 376 14.33 8.18 -18.16
C GLY A 376 12.85 8.08 -18.58
N GLN A 377 12.50 7.23 -19.56
CA GLN A 377 11.22 7.18 -20.27
C GLN A 377 10.57 5.78 -20.14
N GLY A 378 10.99 4.95 -19.18
CA GLY A 378 10.38 3.64 -18.91
C GLY A 378 11.38 2.50 -18.75
N TYR A 379 10.90 1.35 -18.28
CA TYR A 379 11.71 0.14 -18.20
C TYR A 379 11.98 -0.42 -19.61
N PRO A 380 13.18 -0.96 -19.85
CA PRO A 380 13.49 -1.66 -21.10
C PRO A 380 12.56 -2.85 -21.29
N LEU A 381 12.29 -3.19 -22.54
CA LEU A 381 11.44 -4.32 -22.89
C LEU A 381 12.00 -5.62 -22.30
N GLN A 382 11.16 -6.34 -21.57
CA GLN A 382 11.59 -7.50 -20.80
C GLN A 382 10.58 -8.65 -20.82
N THR A 383 11.11 -9.87 -20.76
CA THR A 383 10.36 -11.11 -20.67
C THR A 383 10.67 -11.76 -19.35
N GLU A 384 9.65 -12.21 -18.65
CA GLU A 384 9.79 -12.86 -17.35
C GLU A 384 9.27 -14.30 -17.40
N GLY A 385 9.93 -15.19 -16.66
CA GLY A 385 9.48 -16.56 -16.47
C GLY A 385 9.72 -17.02 -15.04
N VAL A 386 8.72 -17.67 -14.43
CA VAL A 386 8.80 -18.27 -13.10
C VAL A 386 8.60 -19.78 -13.22
N VAL A 387 9.56 -20.55 -12.73
CA VAL A 387 9.56 -22.02 -12.82
C VAL A 387 9.72 -22.62 -11.43
N ASP A 388 8.86 -23.55 -11.05
CA ASP A 388 9.03 -24.35 -9.85
C ASP A 388 10.35 -25.13 -9.91
N ALA A 389 11.22 -24.92 -8.92
CA ALA A 389 12.61 -25.37 -8.97
C ALA A 389 12.76 -26.90 -8.89
N VAL A 390 11.74 -27.63 -8.43
CA VAL A 390 11.80 -29.09 -8.30
C VAL A 390 11.07 -29.75 -9.45
N THR A 391 9.79 -29.42 -9.63
CA THR A 391 8.89 -30.06 -10.60
C THR A 391 9.12 -29.60 -12.03
N GLY A 392 9.66 -28.39 -12.23
CA GLY A 392 9.76 -27.76 -13.55
C GLY A 392 8.45 -27.23 -14.11
N GLN A 393 7.41 -27.12 -13.29
CA GLN A 393 6.17 -26.45 -13.67
C GLN A 393 6.46 -24.96 -13.91
N ILE A 394 6.05 -24.44 -15.06
CA ILE A 394 6.03 -23.00 -15.29
C ILE A 394 4.83 -22.45 -14.52
N LEU A 395 5.03 -21.42 -13.70
CA LEU A 395 3.98 -20.81 -12.87
C LEU A 395 3.59 -19.42 -13.39
N ASP A 396 4.52 -18.73 -14.04
CA ASP A 396 4.28 -17.45 -14.70
C ASP A 396 5.19 -17.35 -15.93
N TYR A 397 4.68 -16.77 -16.99
CA TYR A 397 5.44 -16.34 -18.13
C TYR A 397 4.76 -15.10 -18.70
N ARG A 398 5.53 -14.08 -19.07
CA ARG A 398 4.99 -12.89 -19.73
C ARG A 398 6.04 -12.21 -20.60
N ILE A 399 5.64 -11.85 -21.80
CA ILE A 399 6.35 -10.93 -22.67
C ILE A 399 5.90 -9.51 -22.30
N GLU A 400 6.85 -8.58 -22.23
CA GLU A 400 6.66 -7.19 -21.82
C GLU A 400 6.18 -7.01 -20.38
N SER A 401 6.87 -7.66 -19.43
CA SER A 401 6.72 -7.29 -18.02
C SER A 401 7.10 -5.81 -17.88
N TYR A 402 6.18 -4.88 -17.65
CA TYR A 402 6.45 -3.44 -17.40
C TYR A 402 6.87 -2.53 -18.58
N GLY A 403 6.74 -2.94 -19.84
CA GLY A 403 6.99 -2.04 -20.99
C GLY A 403 5.84 -1.05 -21.20
N LEU A 404 6.13 0.24 -21.48
CA LEU A 404 5.12 1.19 -21.95
C LEU A 404 4.52 0.66 -23.26
N SER A 405 3.20 0.50 -23.30
CA SER A 405 2.47 -0.08 -24.42
C SER A 405 2.37 0.84 -25.65
N GLU A 406 2.83 2.09 -25.55
CA GLU A 406 2.58 3.11 -26.57
C GLU A 406 3.61 3.03 -27.69
N GLY A 407 3.13 2.83 -28.91
CA GLY A 407 3.98 2.69 -30.10
C GLY A 407 4.76 1.37 -30.19
N GLN A 408 4.48 0.38 -29.33
CA GLN A 408 5.12 -0.93 -29.46
C GLN A 408 4.63 -1.66 -30.70
N GLU A 409 5.54 -1.89 -31.65
CA GLU A 409 5.26 -2.77 -32.78
C GLU A 409 5.05 -4.20 -32.27
N SER A 410 3.93 -4.81 -32.67
CA SER A 410 3.70 -6.23 -32.40
C SER A 410 4.89 -7.06 -32.90
N LEU A 411 5.30 -8.08 -32.14
CA LEU A 411 6.35 -9.00 -32.56
C LEU A 411 6.12 -9.45 -34.02
N PRO A 412 7.15 -9.40 -34.89
CA PRO A 412 6.99 -9.64 -36.31
C PRO A 412 6.36 -11.02 -36.56
N ALA A 413 5.56 -11.12 -37.62
CA ALA A 413 4.92 -12.36 -38.00
C ALA A 413 5.99 -13.47 -38.15
N PRO A 414 5.77 -14.67 -37.57
CA PRO A 414 6.72 -15.76 -37.75
C PRO A 414 6.81 -16.16 -39.23
N VAL A 415 7.99 -16.58 -39.68
CA VAL A 415 8.32 -16.88 -41.11
C VAL A 415 7.36 -17.88 -41.79
N LYS A 416 6.60 -18.66 -41.00
CA LYS A 416 5.54 -19.59 -41.46
C LYS A 416 4.23 -19.45 -40.65
N GLY A 417 3.96 -18.27 -40.10
CA GLY A 417 2.79 -18.02 -39.27
C GLY A 417 1.48 -18.11 -40.06
N THR A 418 0.56 -18.98 -39.63
CA THR A 418 -0.81 -18.99 -40.11
C THR A 418 -1.69 -18.30 -39.08
N LEU A 419 -2.61 -17.43 -39.53
CA LEU A 419 -3.57 -16.80 -38.63
C LEU A 419 -4.52 -17.85 -38.06
N LEU A 420 -4.73 -17.81 -36.74
CA LEU A 420 -5.68 -18.68 -36.08
C LEU A 420 -7.11 -18.22 -36.34
N THR A 421 -8.00 -19.19 -36.48
CA THR A 421 -9.45 -19.02 -36.37
C THR A 421 -9.88 -19.19 -34.92
N LYS A 422 -11.11 -18.78 -34.55
CA LYS A 422 -11.66 -19.00 -33.19
C LYS A 422 -11.54 -20.46 -32.75
N GLU A 423 -11.88 -21.40 -33.64
CA GLU A 423 -11.83 -22.84 -33.36
C GLU A 423 -10.40 -23.35 -33.14
N THR A 424 -9.46 -22.94 -34.00
CA THR A 424 -8.05 -23.37 -33.90
C THR A 424 -7.32 -22.68 -32.74
N ALA A 425 -7.69 -21.45 -32.38
CA ALA A 425 -7.23 -20.79 -31.17
C ALA A 425 -7.69 -21.54 -29.91
N LYS A 426 -8.96 -21.94 -29.83
CA LYS A 426 -9.46 -22.75 -28.70
C LYS A 426 -8.71 -24.07 -28.56
N GLN A 427 -8.46 -24.75 -29.68
CA GLN A 427 -7.63 -25.96 -29.68
C GLN A 427 -6.20 -25.68 -29.20
N LYS A 428 -5.61 -24.54 -29.61
CA LYS A 428 -4.28 -24.11 -29.16
C LYS A 428 -4.24 -23.85 -27.65
N ALA A 429 -5.28 -23.25 -27.07
CA ALA A 429 -5.41 -23.06 -25.63
C ALA A 429 -5.42 -24.40 -24.87
N TYR A 430 -6.14 -25.41 -25.39
CA TYR A 430 -6.12 -26.76 -24.81
C TYR A 430 -4.74 -27.42 -24.89
N GLU A 431 -3.99 -27.22 -25.98
CA GLU A 431 -2.61 -27.71 -26.09
C GLU A 431 -1.71 -27.09 -25.03
N PHE A 432 -1.76 -25.76 -24.89
CA PHE A 432 -0.96 -25.04 -23.88
C PHE A 432 -1.30 -25.53 -22.47
N ILE A 433 -2.56 -25.51 -22.07
CA ILE A 433 -2.94 -25.84 -20.70
C ILE A 433 -2.60 -27.28 -20.32
N ASN A 434 -2.78 -28.24 -21.25
CA ASN A 434 -2.37 -29.63 -21.00
C ASN A 434 -0.85 -29.76 -20.85
N SER A 435 -0.05 -28.98 -21.58
CA SER A 435 1.41 -29.04 -21.53
C SER A 435 2.04 -28.29 -20.34
N LEU A 436 1.33 -27.30 -19.79
CA LEU A 436 1.85 -26.40 -18.76
C LEU A 436 1.32 -26.73 -17.35
N TYR A 437 0.08 -27.21 -17.24
CA TYR A 437 -0.59 -27.42 -15.96
C TYR A 437 -0.70 -28.92 -15.59
N PRO A 438 -0.31 -29.31 -14.37
CA PRO A 438 -0.43 -30.70 -13.89
C PRO A 438 -1.87 -31.22 -13.90
N ASP A 439 -2.10 -32.33 -14.59
CA ASP A 439 -3.41 -33.00 -14.69
C ASP A 439 -4.57 -32.09 -15.16
N ALA A 440 -4.28 -31.14 -16.07
CA ALA A 440 -5.23 -30.14 -16.55
C ALA A 440 -6.61 -30.71 -16.92
N SER A 441 -6.67 -31.83 -17.65
CA SER A 441 -7.92 -32.44 -18.10
C SER A 441 -8.82 -32.97 -16.97
N SER A 442 -8.26 -33.18 -15.77
CA SER A 442 -8.99 -33.68 -14.60
C SER A 442 -9.32 -32.60 -13.58
N LYS A 443 -8.52 -31.53 -13.54
CA LYS A 443 -8.59 -30.47 -12.52
C LYS A 443 -9.19 -29.18 -13.05
N LEU A 444 -9.03 -28.89 -14.35
CA LEU A 444 -9.43 -27.62 -14.94
C LEU A 444 -10.65 -27.76 -15.84
N LYS A 445 -11.46 -26.70 -15.86
CA LYS A 445 -12.48 -26.48 -16.88
C LYS A 445 -12.25 -25.13 -17.52
N LEU A 446 -12.41 -25.06 -18.84
CA LEU A 446 -12.44 -23.79 -19.56
C LEU A 446 -13.69 -23.03 -19.13
N LEU A 447 -13.52 -21.76 -18.79
CA LEU A 447 -14.61 -20.84 -18.52
C LEU A 447 -14.94 -20.10 -19.81
N GLU A 448 -16.12 -20.35 -20.37
CA GLU A 448 -16.57 -19.73 -21.62
C GLU A 448 -17.78 -18.85 -21.35
N PHE A 449 -17.63 -17.56 -21.60
CA PHE A 449 -18.69 -16.58 -21.42
C PHE A 449 -19.50 -16.45 -22.71
N SER A 450 -20.82 -16.55 -22.60
CA SER A 450 -21.70 -16.53 -23.77
C SER A 450 -21.66 -15.18 -24.50
N GLY A 451 -21.11 -15.20 -25.73
CA GLY A 451 -20.99 -14.03 -26.59
C GLY A 451 -19.64 -13.32 -26.49
N GLU A 452 -18.71 -13.82 -25.68
CA GLU A 452 -17.34 -13.32 -25.64
C GLU A 452 -16.57 -13.74 -26.91
N ASP A 453 -15.85 -12.78 -27.48
CA ASP A 453 -14.78 -13.06 -28.41
C ASP A 453 -13.50 -13.13 -27.59
N HIS A 454 -12.95 -14.33 -27.43
CA HIS A 454 -11.66 -14.53 -26.76
C HIS A 454 -10.51 -13.80 -27.48
N TYR A 455 -10.76 -13.18 -28.65
CA TYR A 455 -9.82 -12.34 -29.37
C TYR A 455 -10.00 -10.84 -29.07
N SER A 456 -8.96 -10.20 -28.54
CA SER A 456 -8.89 -8.75 -28.42
C SER A 456 -8.35 -8.15 -29.72
N LYS A 457 -9.14 -7.29 -30.36
CA LYS A 457 -8.71 -6.57 -31.59
C LYS A 457 -7.63 -5.53 -31.32
N GLU A 458 -7.65 -4.93 -30.14
CA GLU A 458 -6.70 -3.91 -29.70
C GLU A 458 -5.30 -4.50 -29.50
N SER A 459 -5.20 -5.61 -28.75
CA SER A 459 -3.92 -6.28 -28.51
C SER A 459 -3.51 -7.26 -29.62
N GLY A 460 -4.47 -7.72 -30.44
CA GLY A 460 -4.25 -8.77 -31.43
C GLY A 460 -3.99 -10.15 -30.83
N GLN A 461 -4.47 -10.40 -29.61
CA GLN A 461 -4.23 -11.62 -28.84
C GLN A 461 -5.52 -12.37 -28.50
N TYR A 462 -5.38 -13.68 -28.35
CA TYR A 462 -6.38 -14.55 -27.77
C TYR A 462 -6.14 -14.73 -26.26
N SER A 463 -7.20 -14.70 -25.47
CA SER A 463 -7.18 -14.92 -24.02
C SER A 463 -8.17 -16.01 -23.61
N TYR A 464 -7.70 -17.03 -22.89
CA TYR A 464 -8.51 -18.11 -22.35
C TYR A 464 -8.27 -18.28 -20.86
N GLN A 465 -9.34 -18.49 -20.09
CA GLN A 465 -9.30 -18.69 -18.64
C GLN A 465 -9.81 -20.08 -18.25
N PHE A 466 -9.10 -20.71 -17.32
CA PHE A 466 -9.41 -22.04 -16.81
C PHE A 466 -9.58 -22.00 -15.30
N GLY A 467 -10.74 -22.42 -14.82
CA GLY A 467 -11.01 -22.54 -13.38
C GLY A 467 -10.58 -23.89 -12.84
N LEU A 468 -10.06 -23.91 -11.61
CA LEU A 468 -9.75 -25.13 -10.86
C LEU A 468 -11.00 -25.72 -10.20
N PHE A 469 -11.18 -27.03 -10.31
CA PHE A 469 -12.28 -27.79 -9.73
C PHE A 469 -11.77 -28.96 -8.90
N VAL A 470 -12.43 -29.20 -7.76
CA VAL A 470 -12.27 -30.39 -6.93
C VAL A 470 -13.65 -31.02 -6.79
N ASN A 471 -13.80 -32.32 -7.10
CA ASN A 471 -15.09 -33.02 -7.06
C ASN A 471 -16.22 -32.24 -7.78
N ASP A 472 -15.92 -31.70 -8.97
CA ASP A 472 -16.82 -30.87 -9.79
C ASP A 472 -17.29 -29.54 -9.19
N VAL A 473 -16.78 -29.14 -8.02
CA VAL A 473 -17.01 -27.83 -7.39
C VAL A 473 -15.82 -26.91 -7.67
N PRO A 474 -16.03 -25.66 -8.12
CA PRO A 474 -14.94 -24.72 -8.37
C PRO A 474 -14.25 -24.29 -7.08
N VAL A 475 -12.94 -24.06 -7.17
CA VAL A 475 -12.14 -23.49 -6.09
C VAL A 475 -12.13 -21.97 -6.22
N SER A 476 -12.42 -21.29 -5.13
CA SER A 476 -12.50 -19.83 -5.05
C SER A 476 -11.17 -19.18 -5.44
N ASN A 477 -11.23 -18.17 -6.34
CA ASN A 477 -10.09 -17.38 -6.80
C ASN A 477 -8.95 -18.20 -7.45
N ALA A 478 -9.27 -19.40 -7.95
CA ALA A 478 -8.32 -20.32 -8.58
C ALA A 478 -8.48 -20.30 -10.10
N LEU A 479 -7.85 -19.31 -10.74
CA LEU A 479 -7.90 -19.09 -12.19
C LEU A 479 -6.51 -19.19 -12.81
N THR A 480 -6.41 -20.00 -13.85
CA THR A 480 -5.22 -20.10 -14.71
C THR A 480 -5.53 -19.45 -16.06
N SER A 481 -4.68 -18.54 -16.53
CA SER A 481 -4.88 -17.83 -17.81
C SER A 481 -3.80 -18.17 -18.83
N VAL A 482 -4.20 -18.23 -20.10
CA VAL A 482 -3.32 -18.46 -21.25
C VAL A 482 -3.62 -17.39 -22.30
N ASN A 483 -2.60 -16.60 -22.63
CA ASN A 483 -2.66 -15.57 -23.67
C ASN A 483 -1.66 -15.89 -24.78
N PHE A 484 -2.09 -15.76 -26.03
CA PHE A 484 -1.21 -15.97 -27.18
C PHE A 484 -1.64 -15.09 -28.36
N ASP A 485 -0.69 -14.76 -29.22
CA ASP A 485 -0.97 -13.92 -30.38
C ASP A 485 -1.79 -14.64 -31.45
N LYS A 486 -2.24 -13.89 -32.47
CA LYS A 486 -2.96 -14.41 -33.63
C LYS A 486 -2.25 -15.51 -34.44
N TYR A 487 -0.97 -15.80 -34.16
CA TYR A 487 -0.18 -16.86 -34.78
C TYR A 487 0.06 -18.07 -33.84
N GLY A 488 -0.45 -18.02 -32.60
CA GLY A 488 -0.29 -19.08 -31.62
C GLY A 488 1.02 -19.06 -30.84
N ARG A 489 1.74 -17.93 -30.80
CA ARG A 489 2.89 -17.74 -29.90
C ARG A 489 2.39 -17.34 -28.52
N LEU A 490 2.82 -18.06 -27.48
CA LEU A 490 2.50 -17.73 -26.09
C LEU A 490 3.04 -16.34 -25.74
N THR A 491 2.17 -15.44 -25.29
CA THR A 491 2.53 -14.08 -24.86
C THR A 491 2.50 -13.96 -23.35
N SER A 492 1.56 -14.63 -22.70
CA SER A 492 1.50 -14.71 -21.24
C SER A 492 0.83 -15.99 -20.78
N TYR A 493 1.28 -16.50 -19.64
CA TYR A 493 0.70 -17.61 -18.91
C TYR A 493 0.79 -17.32 -17.41
N TYR A 494 -0.30 -17.56 -16.70
CA TYR A 494 -0.32 -17.47 -15.24
C TYR A 494 -1.04 -18.69 -14.69
N ALA A 495 -0.35 -19.49 -13.89
CA ALA A 495 -0.96 -20.59 -13.15
C ALA A 495 -1.39 -20.11 -11.77
N ASP A 496 -2.60 -20.50 -11.34
CA ASP A 496 -3.01 -20.30 -9.96
C ASP A 496 -2.03 -20.99 -9.00
N ARG A 497 -1.76 -20.36 -7.85
CA ARG A 497 -0.81 -20.84 -6.84
C ARG A 497 -1.51 -21.19 -5.54
N ILE A 498 -2.69 -21.81 -5.65
CA ILE A 498 -3.48 -22.19 -4.48
C ILE A 498 -2.74 -23.27 -3.69
N THR A 499 -2.60 -23.06 -2.38
CA THR A 499 -1.96 -24.00 -1.45
C THR A 499 -2.99 -24.81 -0.68
N ALA A 500 -2.54 -25.90 -0.06
CA ALA A 500 -3.36 -26.72 0.84
C ALA A 500 -4.64 -27.32 0.20
N LEU A 501 -4.64 -27.57 -1.11
CA LEU A 501 -5.75 -28.24 -1.81
C LEU A 501 -6.00 -29.65 -1.27
N ASP A 502 -4.96 -30.32 -0.77
CA ASP A 502 -5.02 -31.62 -0.10
C ASP A 502 -5.86 -31.61 1.19
N LYS A 503 -6.10 -30.42 1.78
CA LYS A 503 -6.97 -30.26 2.94
C LYS A 503 -8.46 -30.20 2.61
N ILE A 504 -8.84 -30.13 1.33
CA ILE A 504 -10.26 -30.14 0.92
C ILE A 504 -10.80 -31.57 1.11
N THR A 505 -11.40 -31.82 2.28
CA THR A 505 -12.01 -33.10 2.67
C THR A 505 -13.55 -33.03 2.73
N LEU A 506 -14.11 -31.86 2.43
CA LEU A 506 -15.54 -31.58 2.53
C LEU A 506 -16.34 -32.29 1.42
N SER A 507 -17.57 -32.66 1.76
CA SER A 507 -18.56 -33.12 0.78
C SER A 507 -19.01 -31.93 -0.10
N PRO A 508 -19.19 -32.11 -1.43
CA PRO A 508 -19.69 -31.06 -2.32
C PRO A 508 -21.21 -30.80 -2.19
N VAL A 509 -21.85 -31.28 -1.12
CA VAL A 509 -23.29 -31.17 -0.88
C VAL A 509 -23.57 -30.06 0.13
N ALA A 510 -24.30 -29.05 -0.30
CA ALA A 510 -24.74 -27.94 0.54
C ALA A 510 -26.03 -28.28 1.31
N SER A 511 -26.09 -27.95 2.60
CA SER A 511 -27.34 -28.01 3.37
C SER A 511 -28.25 -26.82 3.11
N VAL A 512 -27.67 -25.65 2.83
CA VAL A 512 -28.38 -24.44 2.40
C VAL A 512 -28.61 -24.53 0.90
N THR A 513 -29.86 -24.42 0.45
CA THR A 513 -30.17 -24.53 -0.98
C THR A 513 -29.74 -23.28 -1.73
N LYS A 514 -29.57 -23.44 -3.06
CA LYS A 514 -29.23 -22.34 -3.95
C LYS A 514 -30.29 -21.22 -3.91
N GLU A 515 -31.57 -21.57 -3.80
CA GLU A 515 -32.69 -20.63 -3.75
C GLU A 515 -32.63 -19.76 -2.49
N THR A 516 -32.30 -20.36 -1.34
CA THR A 516 -32.09 -19.62 -0.09
C THR A 516 -30.91 -18.67 -0.22
N ALA A 517 -29.77 -19.14 -0.75
CA ALA A 517 -28.60 -18.31 -0.95
C ALA A 517 -28.85 -17.14 -1.92
N LEU A 518 -29.56 -17.38 -3.03
CA LEU A 518 -30.00 -16.32 -3.96
C LEU A 518 -30.80 -15.25 -3.23
N GLN A 519 -31.80 -15.65 -2.45
CA GLN A 519 -32.64 -14.70 -1.71
C GLN A 519 -31.82 -13.91 -0.69
N THR A 520 -30.92 -14.56 0.04
CA THR A 520 -30.02 -13.91 1.00
C THR A 520 -29.19 -12.83 0.32
N TYR A 521 -28.50 -13.15 -0.78
CA TYR A 521 -27.67 -12.18 -1.49
C TYR A 521 -28.49 -11.07 -2.17
N SER A 522 -29.57 -11.41 -2.88
CA SER A 522 -30.41 -10.41 -3.56
C SER A 522 -31.00 -9.39 -2.59
N SER A 523 -31.25 -9.76 -1.34
CA SER A 523 -31.74 -8.83 -0.31
C SER A 523 -30.73 -7.75 0.10
N LEU A 524 -29.43 -7.99 -0.16
CA LEU A 524 -28.34 -7.06 0.15
C LEU A 524 -28.03 -6.09 -0.99
N PHE A 525 -28.43 -6.41 -2.22
CA PHE A 525 -28.05 -5.66 -3.39
C PHE A 525 -29.09 -4.60 -3.76
N LYS A 526 -28.63 -3.36 -3.84
CA LYS A 526 -29.37 -2.25 -4.43
C LYS A 526 -28.63 -1.75 -5.66
N LEU A 527 -29.35 -1.19 -6.63
CA LEU A 527 -28.71 -0.60 -7.80
C LEU A 527 -28.67 0.92 -7.70
N ASP A 528 -27.49 1.49 -7.89
CA ASP A 528 -27.29 2.94 -7.96
C ASP A 528 -26.90 3.37 -9.37
N LEU A 529 -27.43 4.52 -9.78
CA LEU A 529 -27.10 5.14 -11.04
C LEU A 529 -25.76 5.87 -10.90
N LYS A 530 -24.77 5.51 -11.71
CA LYS A 530 -23.40 6.06 -11.67
C LYS A 530 -22.80 6.17 -13.06
N TYR A 531 -21.70 6.90 -13.18
CA TYR A 531 -20.81 6.82 -14.33
C TYR A 531 -19.77 5.73 -14.13
N SER A 532 -19.71 4.79 -15.07
CA SER A 532 -18.69 3.75 -15.16
C SER A 532 -17.70 4.09 -16.28
N TYR A 533 -16.46 3.66 -16.09
CA TYR A 533 -15.35 3.93 -16.99
C TYR A 533 -14.86 2.59 -17.53
N SER A 534 -14.57 2.54 -18.82
CA SER A 534 -14.01 1.36 -19.48
C SER A 534 -12.88 1.77 -20.42
N GLY A 535 -11.75 1.05 -20.38
CA GLY A 535 -10.51 1.51 -21.01
C GLY A 535 -9.86 2.66 -20.24
N GLY A 536 -8.58 2.94 -20.50
CA GLY A 536 -7.81 3.94 -19.75
C GLY A 536 -7.48 3.49 -18.31
N TYR A 537 -6.18 3.51 -17.99
CA TYR A 537 -5.56 3.03 -16.74
C TYR A 537 -5.38 1.49 -16.60
N TYR A 538 -4.14 1.12 -16.27
CA TYR A 538 -3.52 -0.20 -16.00
C TYR A 538 -2.99 -1.10 -17.11
N ASN A 539 -3.39 -1.08 -18.39
CA ASN A 539 -2.78 -2.02 -19.37
C ASN A 539 -2.89 -1.70 -20.88
N SER A 540 -3.23 -0.49 -21.30
CA SER A 540 -3.09 -0.15 -22.72
C SER A 540 -2.63 1.28 -22.92
N ALA A 541 -1.88 1.46 -23.98
CA ALA A 541 -1.49 2.75 -24.46
C ALA A 541 -2.69 3.40 -25.11
N SER A 542 -3.08 4.52 -24.53
CA SER A 542 -3.76 5.58 -25.26
C SER A 542 -5.16 5.24 -25.77
N SER A 543 -5.94 4.47 -24.99
CA SER A 543 -7.40 4.58 -25.04
C SER A 543 -7.86 5.58 -23.98
N VAL A 544 -8.40 6.73 -24.39
CA VAL A 544 -9.17 7.58 -23.48
C VAL A 544 -10.35 6.77 -22.93
N PRO A 545 -10.60 6.78 -21.61
CA PRO A 545 -11.70 6.05 -21.00
C PRO A 545 -13.03 6.36 -21.69
N GLU A 546 -13.78 5.32 -22.02
CA GLU A 546 -15.18 5.45 -22.41
C GLU A 546 -16.02 5.54 -21.13
N ILE A 547 -16.78 6.63 -20.99
CA ILE A 547 -17.67 6.85 -19.85
C ILE A 547 -19.10 6.48 -20.22
N LYS A 548 -19.73 5.61 -19.44
CA LYS A 548 -21.14 5.18 -19.62
C LYS A 548 -21.96 5.43 -18.37
N LEU A 549 -23.22 5.80 -18.56
CA LEU A 549 -24.21 5.83 -17.48
C LEU A 549 -24.72 4.41 -17.22
N VAL A 550 -24.56 3.91 -15.99
CA VAL A 550 -24.89 2.53 -15.63
C VAL A 550 -25.64 2.46 -14.29
N TYR A 551 -26.34 1.34 -14.10
CA TYR A 551 -26.81 0.87 -12.80
C TYR A 551 -25.81 -0.15 -12.26
N GLU A 552 -25.16 0.16 -11.15
CA GLU A 552 -24.16 -0.68 -10.50
C GLU A 552 -24.66 -1.15 -9.13
N VAL A 553 -24.20 -2.31 -8.69
CA VAL A 553 -24.50 -2.87 -7.37
C VAL A 553 -23.89 -2.01 -6.26
N ASN A 554 -24.71 -1.70 -5.26
CA ASN A 554 -24.31 -1.15 -3.97
C ASN A 554 -24.74 -2.14 -2.88
N THR A 555 -23.83 -2.43 -1.95
CA THR A 555 -24.03 -3.35 -0.82
C THR A 555 -24.35 -2.64 0.49
N GLU A 556 -24.52 -1.31 0.47
CA GLU A 556 -24.77 -0.46 1.64
C GLU A 556 -23.75 -0.67 2.78
N GLY A 557 -22.48 -0.88 2.42
CA GLY A 557 -21.40 -1.06 3.38
C GLY A 557 -21.23 -2.49 3.90
N GLN A 558 -21.94 -3.48 3.35
CA GLN A 558 -21.65 -4.88 3.62
C GLN A 558 -20.33 -5.30 2.94
N ASP A 559 -19.39 -5.81 3.73
CA ASP A 559 -18.14 -6.38 3.25
C ASP A 559 -18.37 -7.80 2.73
N LEU A 560 -18.77 -7.91 1.46
CA LEU A 560 -18.91 -9.19 0.77
C LEU A 560 -17.60 -9.68 0.12
N TYR A 561 -16.53 -8.89 0.23
CA TYR A 561 -15.21 -9.26 -0.26
C TYR A 561 -14.53 -10.21 0.74
N SER A 562 -14.64 -9.91 2.04
CA SER A 562 -14.06 -10.71 3.11
C SER A 562 -15.03 -11.71 3.74
N ASN A 563 -16.32 -11.71 3.36
CA ASN A 563 -17.33 -12.60 3.92
C ASN A 563 -18.04 -13.44 2.86
N VAL A 564 -18.28 -14.71 3.18
CA VAL A 564 -19.05 -15.64 2.34
C VAL A 564 -20.17 -16.30 3.13
N LEU A 565 -21.28 -16.63 2.46
CA LEU A 565 -22.36 -17.41 3.06
C LEU A 565 -21.97 -18.88 3.11
N ASP A 566 -21.74 -19.42 4.30
CA ASP A 566 -21.42 -20.84 4.48
C ASP A 566 -22.61 -21.71 4.02
N ALA A 567 -22.31 -22.64 3.11
CA ALA A 567 -23.32 -23.44 2.42
C ALA A 567 -23.91 -24.56 3.27
N ASN A 568 -23.39 -24.80 4.47
CA ASN A 568 -23.90 -25.81 5.40
C ASN A 568 -24.71 -25.19 6.55
N THR A 569 -24.32 -24.00 7.00
CA THR A 569 -24.89 -23.36 8.18
C THR A 569 -25.76 -22.16 7.86
N GLY A 570 -25.59 -21.55 6.68
CA GLY A 570 -26.29 -20.32 6.27
C GLY A 570 -25.82 -19.07 7.02
N LYS A 571 -24.65 -19.14 7.68
CA LYS A 571 -24.04 -18.02 8.39
C LYS A 571 -22.97 -17.36 7.54
N TRP A 572 -22.77 -16.07 7.74
CA TRP A 572 -21.63 -15.35 7.17
C TRP A 572 -20.34 -15.79 7.86
N VAL A 573 -19.34 -16.17 7.07
CA VAL A 573 -18.00 -16.50 7.53
C VAL A 573 -17.02 -15.51 6.95
N LYS A 574 -16.23 -14.88 7.83
CA LYS A 574 -15.10 -14.04 7.44
C LYS A 574 -13.95 -14.93 6.95
N VAL A 575 -13.67 -14.89 5.65
CA VAL A 575 -12.70 -15.77 4.98
C VAL A 575 -11.31 -15.16 4.87
N ASN A 576 -11.21 -13.84 4.97
CA ASN A 576 -9.94 -13.13 4.97
C ASN A 576 -9.88 -12.16 6.15
N ASP A 577 -8.76 -12.18 6.86
CA ASP A 577 -8.44 -11.18 7.89
C ASP A 577 -7.47 -10.12 7.37
N TYR A 578 -7.64 -9.73 6.10
CA TYR A 578 -7.02 -8.51 5.57
C TYR A 578 -7.80 -7.33 6.15
N SER A 579 -7.61 -7.05 7.44
CA SER A 579 -8.10 -5.82 8.07
C SER A 579 -7.28 -4.64 7.57
N VAL A 580 -7.37 -4.32 6.28
CA VAL A 580 -6.56 -3.24 5.70
C VAL A 580 -7.29 -1.90 5.82
N TYR A 581 -8.62 -1.87 5.96
CA TYR A 581 -9.33 -0.58 5.97
C TYR A 581 -10.47 -0.53 6.98
N GLY A 582 -10.30 0.32 8.00
CA GLY A 582 -11.38 1.02 8.70
C GLY A 582 -12.46 0.18 9.40
N ASN A 583 -12.14 -0.45 10.53
CA ASN A 583 -13.18 -0.83 11.50
C ASN A 583 -13.45 0.33 12.46
N LYS A 584 -14.50 1.10 12.19
CA LYS A 584 -14.97 2.27 12.95
C LYS A 584 -15.71 1.91 14.27
N GLY A 585 -15.35 0.79 14.92
CA GLY A 585 -16.23 0.15 15.92
C GLY A 585 -15.65 -0.18 17.31
N ILE A 586 -14.35 -0.05 17.57
CA ILE A 586 -13.73 -0.80 18.70
C ILE A 586 -13.81 -0.08 20.08
N ILE A 587 -14.36 1.14 20.18
CA ILE A 587 -14.34 1.86 21.47
C ILE A 587 -15.40 1.33 22.46
N ALA A 588 -16.46 0.67 21.99
CA ALA A 588 -17.64 0.37 22.83
C ALA A 588 -17.57 -0.94 23.66
N ASP A 589 -16.54 -1.78 23.50
CA ASP A 589 -16.63 -3.18 23.95
C ASP A 589 -15.72 -3.58 25.14
N ALA A 590 -14.80 -2.73 25.60
CA ALA A 590 -13.88 -3.10 26.68
C ALA A 590 -14.61 -3.22 28.04
N VAL A 591 -14.86 -4.44 28.50
CA VAL A 591 -15.75 -4.71 29.65
C VAL A 591 -15.15 -4.35 31.03
N ASP A 592 -13.83 -4.17 31.11
CA ASP A 592 -13.05 -4.00 32.34
C ASP A 592 -12.36 -2.62 32.46
N LEU A 593 -12.72 -1.66 31.60
CA LEU A 593 -12.15 -0.30 31.66
C LEU A 593 -12.91 0.66 32.58
N LYS A 594 -14.23 0.53 32.67
CA LYS A 594 -15.09 1.52 33.31
C LYS A 594 -14.77 1.68 34.80
N GLY A 595 -14.40 2.89 35.21
CA GLY A 595 -14.05 3.22 36.60
C GLY A 595 -12.60 2.90 36.97
N HIS A 596 -11.79 2.39 36.04
CA HIS A 596 -10.36 2.18 36.23
C HIS A 596 -9.60 3.52 36.17
N TRP A 597 -8.58 3.73 37.00
CA TRP A 597 -7.86 5.02 37.06
C TRP A 597 -7.17 5.40 35.73
N ALA A 598 -6.75 4.39 34.95
CA ALA A 598 -6.12 4.55 33.64
C ALA A 598 -7.12 4.45 32.46
N GLU A 599 -8.43 4.52 32.71
CA GLU A 599 -9.48 4.34 31.69
C GLU A 599 -9.24 5.19 30.44
N LYS A 600 -8.94 6.48 30.62
CA LYS A 600 -8.69 7.40 29.51
C LYS A 600 -7.47 7.01 28.67
N ASP A 601 -6.34 6.74 29.31
CA ASP A 601 -5.08 6.42 28.61
C ASP A 601 -5.19 5.08 27.88
N LEU A 602 -5.81 4.07 28.50
CA LEU A 602 -6.06 2.77 27.88
C LEU A 602 -7.02 2.87 26.70
N THR A 603 -8.07 3.70 26.81
CA THR A 603 -9.01 3.96 25.71
C THR A 603 -8.28 4.54 24.49
N THR A 604 -7.41 5.54 24.70
CA THR A 604 -6.60 6.10 23.61
C THR A 604 -5.66 5.05 22.98
N LEU A 605 -5.05 4.15 23.77
CA LEU A 605 -4.21 3.10 23.19
C LEU A 605 -5.00 2.06 22.38
N ILE A 606 -6.27 1.80 22.72
CA ILE A 606 -7.18 0.97 21.91
C ILE A 606 -7.56 1.67 20.61
N GLU A 607 -7.93 2.96 20.68
CA GLU A 607 -8.27 3.79 19.52
C GLU A 607 -7.14 3.80 18.49
N HIS A 608 -5.90 3.80 18.97
CA HIS A 608 -4.68 3.78 18.16
C HIS A 608 -4.16 2.36 17.85
N LYS A 609 -4.90 1.29 18.21
CA LYS A 609 -4.55 -0.13 17.97
C LYS A 609 -3.20 -0.57 18.55
N ILE A 610 -2.74 0.12 19.60
CA ILE A 610 -1.50 -0.21 20.31
C ILE A 610 -1.73 -1.41 21.21
N ILE A 611 -2.92 -1.49 21.82
CA ILE A 611 -3.39 -2.62 22.60
C ILE A 611 -4.68 -3.14 21.97
N GLU A 612 -4.80 -4.46 21.89
CA GLU A 612 -5.98 -5.16 21.39
C GLU A 612 -6.78 -5.76 22.56
N LEU A 613 -8.10 -5.88 22.37
CA LEU A 613 -8.98 -6.61 23.27
C LEU A 613 -8.78 -8.12 23.08
N ASP A 614 -8.92 -8.90 24.16
CA ASP A 614 -8.94 -10.36 24.05
C ASP A 614 -10.28 -10.88 23.47
N GLU A 615 -10.38 -12.20 23.28
CA GLU A 615 -11.56 -12.85 22.71
C GLU A 615 -12.84 -12.63 23.55
N GLU A 616 -12.71 -12.22 24.81
CA GLU A 616 -13.81 -11.87 25.72
C GLU A 616 -13.99 -10.36 25.91
N SER A 617 -13.41 -9.55 25.02
CA SER A 617 -13.48 -8.09 25.04
C SER A 617 -12.90 -7.44 26.32
N ARG A 618 -11.88 -8.04 26.93
CA ARG A 618 -11.14 -7.47 28.08
C ARG A 618 -9.80 -6.89 27.66
N ILE A 619 -9.34 -5.87 28.39
CA ILE A 619 -7.99 -5.31 28.24
C ILE A 619 -7.02 -5.78 29.34
N ASN A 620 -7.54 -6.23 30.48
CA ASN A 620 -6.78 -6.63 31.67
C ASN A 620 -5.79 -5.52 32.15
N PRO A 621 -6.29 -4.37 32.64
CA PRO A 621 -5.46 -3.20 32.99
C PRO A 621 -4.31 -3.50 33.97
N ASP A 622 -4.54 -4.34 34.96
CA ASP A 622 -3.57 -4.67 36.01
C ASP A 622 -2.62 -5.82 35.64
N LYS A 623 -2.74 -6.39 34.43
CA LYS A 623 -1.84 -7.44 33.95
C LYS A 623 -0.41 -6.88 33.88
N GLN A 624 0.54 -7.60 34.49
CA GLN A 624 1.96 -7.27 34.39
C GLN A 624 2.48 -7.52 32.97
N VAL A 625 3.12 -6.50 32.39
CA VAL A 625 3.67 -6.56 31.03
C VAL A 625 5.08 -7.16 31.01
N THR A 626 5.40 -7.85 29.94
CA THR A 626 6.78 -8.31 29.64
C THR A 626 7.58 -7.22 28.92
N LEU A 627 8.92 -7.38 28.85
CA LEU A 627 9.76 -6.50 28.04
C LEU A 627 9.36 -6.52 26.56
N GLY A 628 9.03 -7.70 26.02
CA GLY A 628 8.55 -7.86 24.65
C GLY A 628 7.22 -7.15 24.40
N GLU A 629 6.26 -7.26 25.32
CA GLU A 629 4.97 -6.54 25.26
C GLU A 629 5.19 -5.01 25.29
N TRP A 630 6.07 -4.50 26.17
CA TRP A 630 6.40 -3.07 26.23
C TRP A 630 7.02 -2.54 24.93
N LEU A 631 8.04 -3.23 24.40
CA LEU A 631 8.65 -2.86 23.13
C LEU A 631 7.62 -2.88 22.00
N THR A 632 6.75 -3.89 21.98
CA THR A 632 5.67 -4.00 20.98
C THR A 632 4.73 -2.79 21.07
N MET A 633 4.32 -2.40 22.28
CA MET A 633 3.46 -1.22 22.49
C MET A 633 4.13 0.06 22.00
N MET A 634 5.42 0.26 22.31
CA MET A 634 6.18 1.43 21.86
C MET A 634 6.38 1.44 20.35
N VAL A 635 6.74 0.32 19.74
CA VAL A 635 6.89 0.18 18.29
C VAL A 635 5.56 0.46 17.60
N LYS A 636 4.44 -0.12 18.05
CA LYS A 636 3.11 0.17 17.51
C LYS A 636 2.72 1.64 17.68
N ALA A 637 3.06 2.26 18.82
CA ALA A 637 2.76 3.66 19.06
C ALA A 637 3.53 4.60 18.13
N VAL A 638 4.75 4.24 17.74
CA VAL A 638 5.58 5.03 16.83
C VAL A 638 5.29 4.68 15.37
N ALA A 639 5.35 3.41 15.00
CA ALA A 639 5.17 2.87 13.66
C ALA A 639 4.12 1.74 13.67
N PRO A 640 2.82 2.04 13.58
CA PRO A 640 1.75 1.04 13.56
C PRO A 640 1.91 -0.01 12.45
N TYR A 641 2.56 0.34 11.35
CA TYR A 641 2.84 -0.51 10.20
C TYR A 641 4.31 -1.00 10.15
N TYR A 642 4.99 -1.11 11.29
CA TYR A 642 6.41 -1.49 11.34
C TYR A 642 6.74 -2.82 10.63
N SER A 643 5.80 -3.77 10.60
CA SER A 643 6.00 -5.07 9.95
C SER A 643 6.21 -4.94 8.44
N SER A 644 5.49 -4.03 7.76
CA SER A 644 5.70 -3.78 6.33
C SER A 644 7.05 -3.11 6.06
N TYR A 645 7.49 -2.23 6.95
CA TYR A 645 8.81 -1.57 6.88
C TYR A 645 9.97 -2.56 7.07
N SER A 646 9.81 -3.49 8.01
CA SER A 646 10.81 -4.52 8.32
C SER A 646 11.10 -5.44 7.14
N SER A 647 10.11 -5.70 6.28
CA SER A 647 10.28 -6.54 5.08
C SER A 647 11.27 -5.98 4.06
N TYR A 648 11.44 -4.65 4.01
CA TYR A 648 12.36 -3.96 3.09
C TYR A 648 13.74 -3.69 3.70
N SER A 649 13.83 -3.44 5.02
CA SER A 649 15.08 -2.99 5.66
C SER A 649 16.10 -4.13 5.88
N TYR A 650 15.66 -5.40 5.85
CA TYR A 650 16.56 -6.56 6.05
C TYR A 650 17.12 -7.18 4.78
N GLY A 651 16.82 -6.64 3.60
CA GLY A 651 17.62 -6.74 2.37
C GLY A 651 18.08 -8.11 1.83
N GLU A 652 17.70 -9.23 2.44
CA GLU A 652 18.18 -10.57 2.07
C GLU A 652 17.01 -11.57 2.10
N ASP A 653 17.18 -12.68 1.37
CA ASP A 653 16.25 -13.81 1.38
C ASP A 653 15.95 -14.21 2.84
N GLU A 654 14.73 -14.65 3.12
CA GLU A 654 14.27 -14.92 4.49
C GLU A 654 15.14 -15.98 5.21
N SER A 655 15.89 -16.77 4.43
CA SER A 655 16.91 -17.73 4.89
C SER A 655 18.20 -17.12 5.44
N ASP A 656 18.49 -15.85 5.15
CA ASP A 656 19.71 -15.14 5.58
C ASP A 656 19.48 -14.22 6.78
N LYS A 657 18.22 -14.09 7.25
CA LYS A 657 17.90 -13.33 8.47
C LYS A 657 18.70 -13.88 9.66
N LYS A 658 19.54 -13.03 10.26
CA LYS A 658 20.34 -13.37 11.44
C LYS A 658 19.57 -13.05 12.72
N PRO A 659 19.78 -13.80 13.82
CA PRO A 659 19.21 -13.42 15.10
C PRO A 659 19.60 -12.00 15.50
N ILE A 660 18.63 -11.21 15.98
CA ILE A 660 18.84 -9.84 16.46
C ILE A 660 18.63 -9.84 17.97
N ALA A 661 19.58 -9.31 18.73
CA ALA A 661 19.49 -9.23 20.18
C ALA A 661 19.15 -10.58 20.89
N GLY A 662 19.63 -11.69 20.32
CA GLY A 662 19.33 -13.05 20.80
C GLY A 662 17.97 -13.61 20.38
N VAL A 663 17.24 -12.93 19.48
CA VAL A 663 15.91 -13.31 19.01
C VAL A 663 15.99 -13.90 17.61
N ALA A 664 15.47 -15.11 17.43
CA ALA A 664 15.49 -15.81 16.16
C ALA A 664 14.46 -15.22 15.16
N PRO A 665 14.71 -15.32 13.82
CA PRO A 665 13.82 -14.78 12.79
C PRO A 665 12.36 -15.28 12.82
N ASP A 666 12.10 -16.45 13.39
CA ASP A 666 10.77 -17.07 13.51
C ASP A 666 10.03 -16.67 14.79
N ASN A 667 10.65 -15.89 15.68
CA ASN A 667 10.05 -15.42 16.91
C ASN A 667 9.06 -14.27 16.66
N THR A 668 7.93 -14.27 17.37
CA THR A 668 6.89 -13.23 17.24
C THR A 668 7.36 -11.80 17.54
N TYR A 669 8.47 -11.62 18.25
CA TYR A 669 9.05 -10.32 18.57
C TYR A 669 10.18 -9.89 17.64
N TYR A 670 10.56 -10.71 16.64
CA TYR A 670 11.73 -10.45 15.79
C TYR A 670 11.68 -9.07 15.12
N ASP A 671 10.56 -8.75 14.46
CA ASP A 671 10.40 -7.47 13.77
C ASP A 671 10.37 -6.27 14.75
N VAL A 672 9.78 -6.45 15.93
CA VAL A 672 9.73 -5.44 17.00
C VAL A 672 11.15 -5.14 17.50
N VAL A 673 11.94 -6.17 17.74
CA VAL A 673 13.32 -6.06 18.22
C VAL A 673 14.21 -5.46 17.15
N GLY A 674 14.06 -5.90 15.90
CA GLY A 674 14.77 -5.31 14.78
C GLY A 674 14.50 -3.81 14.64
N PHE A 675 13.23 -3.39 14.69
CA PHE A 675 12.86 -1.97 14.68
C PHE A 675 13.47 -1.22 15.87
N ALA A 676 13.35 -1.77 17.08
CA ALA A 676 13.90 -1.14 18.28
C ALA A 676 15.44 -0.98 18.21
N ALA A 677 16.15 -1.93 17.59
CA ALA A 677 17.60 -1.89 17.40
C ALA A 677 18.02 -0.83 16.35
N GLU A 678 17.25 -0.70 15.26
CA GLU A 678 17.43 0.35 14.25
C GLU A 678 17.29 1.74 14.87
N ARG A 679 16.36 1.91 15.80
CA ARG A 679 16.17 3.15 16.57
C ARG A 679 17.14 3.35 17.72
N ARG A 680 18.05 2.39 17.95
CA ARG A 680 18.99 2.39 19.09
C ARG A 680 18.28 2.43 20.46
N TRP A 681 17.03 1.98 20.53
CA TRP A 681 16.35 1.75 21.80
C TRP A 681 16.96 0.55 22.54
N ILE A 682 17.51 -0.37 21.75
CA ILE A 682 18.24 -1.56 22.19
C ILE A 682 19.52 -1.70 21.36
N ASP A 683 20.50 -2.45 21.88
CA ASP A 683 21.68 -2.86 21.11
C ASP A 683 21.35 -4.06 20.21
N TRP A 684 21.95 -4.12 19.03
CA TRP A 684 21.83 -5.25 18.09
C TRP A 684 22.37 -6.57 18.66
N ASN A 685 23.37 -6.50 19.53
CA ASN A 685 24.12 -7.66 20.04
C ASN A 685 23.77 -8.04 21.48
N GLN A 686 22.94 -7.27 22.18
CA GLN A 686 22.56 -7.62 23.56
C GLN A 686 21.61 -8.81 23.57
N THR A 687 21.70 -9.72 24.54
CA THR A 687 20.70 -10.79 24.67
C THR A 687 19.53 -10.31 25.52
N LEU A 688 18.34 -10.21 24.93
CA LEU A 688 17.13 -9.79 25.63
C LEU A 688 16.33 -10.97 26.20
N LYS A 689 15.80 -10.78 27.42
CA LYS A 689 14.82 -11.69 28.02
C LYS A 689 13.42 -11.11 27.85
N LEU A 690 12.86 -11.28 26.65
CA LEU A 690 11.61 -10.61 26.26
C LEU A 690 10.38 -11.05 27.05
N GLU A 691 10.40 -12.27 27.59
CA GLU A 691 9.30 -12.84 28.38
C GLU A 691 9.36 -12.48 29.88
N ASP A 692 10.48 -11.93 30.35
CA ASP A 692 10.60 -11.50 31.73
C ASP A 692 9.65 -10.32 31.99
N LYS A 693 9.05 -10.29 33.19
CA LYS A 693 8.22 -9.18 33.63
C LYS A 693 9.06 -7.90 33.70
N LEU A 694 8.54 -6.84 33.10
CA LEU A 694 9.23 -5.56 33.04
C LEU A 694 9.22 -4.91 34.42
N THR A 695 10.40 -4.67 35.00
CA THR A 695 10.52 -3.90 36.24
C THR A 695 10.50 -2.40 35.96
N ARG A 696 10.12 -1.61 36.97
CA ARG A 696 10.11 -0.14 36.89
C ARG A 696 11.49 0.44 36.61
N GLU A 697 12.56 -0.18 37.09
CA GLU A 697 13.92 0.23 36.77
C GLU A 697 14.29 -0.09 35.31
N GLN A 698 13.96 -1.29 34.82
CA GLN A 698 14.18 -1.64 33.41
C GLN A 698 13.40 -0.71 32.47
N LEU A 699 12.18 -0.34 32.86
CA LEU A 699 11.40 0.66 32.14
C LEU A 699 12.11 2.02 32.11
N ALA A 700 12.69 2.48 33.22
CA ALA A 700 13.44 3.73 33.25
C ALA A 700 14.64 3.73 32.26
N VAL A 701 15.34 2.61 32.17
CA VAL A 701 16.44 2.42 31.19
C VAL A 701 15.89 2.47 29.76
N SER A 702 14.80 1.74 29.48
CA SER A 702 14.16 1.75 28.16
C SER A 702 13.68 3.15 27.76
N LEU A 703 13.08 3.91 28.68
CA LEU A 703 12.62 5.28 28.44
C LEU A 703 13.79 6.21 28.10
N ALA A 704 14.93 6.09 28.78
CA ALA A 704 16.12 6.88 28.48
C ALA A 704 16.61 6.65 27.05
N SER A 705 16.59 5.40 26.58
CA SER A 705 16.94 5.06 25.19
C SER A 705 15.89 5.56 24.18
N ILE A 706 14.59 5.43 24.50
CA ILE A 706 13.48 5.87 23.62
C ILE A 706 13.53 7.38 23.37
N VAL A 707 13.84 8.18 24.40
CA VAL A 707 14.00 9.64 24.27
C VAL A 707 15.41 10.04 23.82
N ASN A 708 16.28 9.07 23.48
CA ASN A 708 17.65 9.26 23.03
C ASN A 708 18.54 10.08 23.98
N TYR A 709 18.33 9.90 25.30
CA TYR A 709 19.08 10.55 26.38
C TYR A 709 19.83 9.54 27.28
N ASP A 710 20.02 8.31 26.81
CA ASP A 710 20.82 7.28 27.48
C ASP A 710 22.20 7.80 27.91
N LYS A 711 22.87 8.59 27.07
CA LYS A 711 24.17 9.21 27.40
C LYS A 711 24.09 10.26 28.51
N PHE A 712 22.93 10.90 28.71
CA PHE A 712 22.76 11.87 29.80
C PHE A 712 22.62 11.20 31.17
N THR A 713 22.22 9.92 31.21
CA THR A 713 22.01 9.20 32.47
C THR A 713 23.27 9.14 33.33
N SER A 714 24.46 9.07 32.73
CA SER A 714 25.73 9.04 33.48
C SER A 714 25.95 10.28 34.35
N PHE A 715 25.46 11.44 33.90
CA PHE A 715 25.56 12.71 34.65
C PHE A 715 24.54 12.81 35.78
N LEU A 716 23.50 11.96 35.77
CA LEU A 716 22.42 11.96 36.75
C LEU A 716 22.57 10.87 37.83
N ASN A 717 23.64 10.06 37.80
CA ASN A 717 23.85 9.00 38.78
C ASN A 717 23.91 9.49 40.24
N GLN A 718 24.37 10.73 40.45
CA GLN A 718 24.46 11.38 41.77
C GLN A 718 23.33 12.39 42.01
N ASP A 719 22.25 12.35 41.23
CA ASP A 719 21.18 13.33 41.37
C ASP A 719 20.50 13.26 42.75
N ALA A 720 20.48 14.40 43.44
CA ALA A 720 19.99 14.49 44.80
C ALA A 720 18.47 14.25 44.93
N SER A 721 17.70 14.37 43.83
CA SER A 721 16.25 14.13 43.86
C SER A 721 15.89 12.68 44.19
N LEU A 722 16.83 11.74 44.03
CA LEU A 722 16.59 10.35 44.42
C LEU A 722 16.59 10.17 45.95
N ASN A 723 17.25 11.04 46.71
CA ASN A 723 17.41 10.89 48.15
C ASN A 723 16.12 11.08 48.94
N GLN A 724 15.06 11.58 48.30
CA GLN A 724 13.74 11.70 48.91
C GLN A 724 13.00 10.35 48.99
N PHE A 725 13.46 9.33 48.26
CA PHE A 725 12.81 8.01 48.24
C PHE A 725 13.47 7.06 49.24
N SER A 726 12.64 6.39 50.04
CA SER A 726 13.12 5.50 51.11
C SER A 726 13.88 4.27 50.60
N ASP A 727 13.65 3.88 49.35
CA ASP A 727 14.26 2.74 48.67
C ASP A 727 15.36 3.13 47.67
N ALA A 728 15.85 4.38 47.73
CA ALA A 728 16.84 4.90 46.78
C ALA A 728 18.15 4.09 46.70
N ALA A 729 18.50 3.36 47.76
CA ALA A 729 19.67 2.47 47.80
C ALA A 729 19.48 1.19 46.96
N SER A 730 18.24 0.81 46.65
CA SER A 730 17.92 -0.37 45.84
C SER A 730 17.97 -0.10 44.33
N ILE A 731 18.19 1.16 43.93
CA ILE A 731 18.25 1.58 42.53
C ILE A 731 19.66 1.37 41.99
N GLN A 732 19.82 0.46 41.04
CA GLN A 732 21.07 0.21 40.32
C GLN A 732 21.26 1.24 39.19
N ASN A 733 20.20 1.53 38.44
CA ASN A 733 20.23 2.43 37.28
C ASN A 733 19.82 3.86 37.67
N ARG A 734 20.53 4.44 38.65
CA ARG A 734 20.20 5.74 39.27
C ARG A 734 19.99 6.86 38.25
N GLY A 735 20.89 6.98 37.28
CA GLY A 735 20.80 7.98 36.23
C GLY A 735 19.53 7.90 35.39
N ALA A 736 19.12 6.69 35.01
CA ALA A 736 17.92 6.46 34.21
C ALA A 736 16.63 6.76 35.01
N VAL A 737 16.59 6.37 36.28
CA VAL A 737 15.48 6.70 37.17
C VAL A 737 15.38 8.20 37.41
N ALA A 738 16.51 8.87 37.69
CA ALA A 738 16.56 10.32 37.88
C ALA A 738 16.10 11.07 36.62
N LEU A 739 16.55 10.65 35.43
CA LEU A 739 16.09 11.20 34.15
C LEU A 739 14.57 11.05 34.00
N SER A 740 14.05 9.83 34.22
CA SER A 740 12.63 9.53 34.07
C SER A 740 11.76 10.35 35.04
N LEU A 741 12.22 10.60 36.26
CA LEU A 741 11.55 11.49 37.22
C LEU A 741 11.55 12.94 36.75
N LYS A 742 12.69 13.45 36.27
CA LYS A 742 12.82 14.84 35.78
C LYS A 742 11.96 15.12 34.55
N LEU A 743 11.84 14.13 33.67
CA LEU A 743 10.95 14.21 32.50
C LEU A 743 9.48 13.94 32.85
N GLY A 744 9.17 13.60 34.11
CA GLY A 744 7.80 13.29 34.55
C GLY A 744 7.24 11.98 33.98
N LEU A 745 8.11 11.10 33.47
CA LEU A 745 7.75 9.80 32.90
C LEU A 745 7.50 8.74 33.97
N LEU A 746 8.24 8.84 35.08
CA LEU A 746 8.02 8.02 36.27
C LEU A 746 7.72 8.92 37.46
N GLN A 747 6.99 8.37 38.44
CA GLN A 747 6.68 9.03 39.71
C GLN A 747 6.86 8.03 40.85
N GLY A 748 7.24 8.54 42.02
CA GLY A 748 7.27 7.73 43.23
C GLY A 748 5.88 7.45 43.77
N GLN A 749 5.70 6.28 44.37
CA GLN A 749 4.46 5.83 44.98
C GLN A 749 4.71 5.65 46.48
N ASN A 750 3.94 6.32 47.32
CA ASN A 750 4.07 6.25 48.79
C ASN A 750 5.51 6.51 49.31
N GLY A 751 6.24 7.43 48.68
CA GLY A 751 7.62 7.75 49.08
C GLY A 751 8.68 6.73 48.64
N GLN A 752 8.36 5.84 47.69
CA GLN A 752 9.25 4.84 47.11
C GLN A 752 9.25 4.89 45.57
N ILE A 753 10.35 4.47 44.95
CA ILE A 753 10.42 4.25 43.50
C ILE A 753 9.91 2.86 43.11
N ASN A 754 10.14 1.87 43.96
CA ASN A 754 9.94 0.44 43.74
C ASN A 754 10.67 -0.06 42.49
N PRO A 755 12.02 -0.01 42.44
CA PRO A 755 12.80 -0.35 41.23
C PRO A 755 12.56 -1.78 40.72
N ASN A 756 12.30 -2.73 41.63
CA ASN A 756 11.99 -4.12 41.31
C ASN A 756 10.49 -4.40 41.16
N GLY A 757 9.62 -3.39 41.32
CA GLY A 757 8.19 -3.54 41.10
C GLY A 757 7.90 -3.77 39.62
N ASN A 758 6.95 -4.66 39.32
CA ASN A 758 6.54 -4.95 37.94
C ASN A 758 5.59 -3.88 37.41
N VAL A 759 5.71 -3.57 36.13
CA VAL A 759 4.90 -2.61 35.41
C VAL A 759 3.60 -3.28 34.95
N THR A 760 2.45 -2.65 35.22
CA THR A 760 1.15 -3.10 34.69
C THR A 760 0.86 -2.51 33.31
N ARG A 761 -0.13 -3.08 32.61
CA ARG A 761 -0.60 -2.54 31.33
C ARG A 761 -1.16 -1.12 31.48
N ALA A 762 -1.82 -0.83 32.60
CA ALA A 762 -2.28 0.51 32.96
C ALA A 762 -1.10 1.48 33.17
N ASP A 763 -0.05 1.06 33.90
CA ASP A 763 1.17 1.87 34.05
C ASP A 763 1.80 2.17 32.68
N ALA A 764 1.95 1.15 31.83
CA ALA A 764 2.53 1.30 30.50
C ALA A 764 1.73 2.28 29.62
N ALA A 765 0.40 2.20 29.64
CA ALA A 765 -0.48 3.11 28.92
C ALA A 765 -0.30 4.57 29.35
N THR A 766 -0.31 4.83 30.66
CA THR A 766 -0.09 6.19 31.18
C THR A 766 1.31 6.71 30.85
N ILE A 767 2.33 5.85 30.87
CA ILE A 767 3.70 6.25 30.55
C ILE A 767 3.86 6.58 29.07
N ILE A 768 3.24 5.82 28.17
CA ILE A 768 3.17 6.14 26.75
C ILE A 768 2.48 7.49 26.56
N MET A 769 1.34 7.75 27.22
CA MET A 769 0.66 9.03 27.12
C MET A 769 1.47 10.20 27.73
N ASN A 770 2.35 9.93 28.69
CA ASN A 770 3.27 10.95 29.21
C ASN A 770 4.42 11.22 28.23
N LEU A 771 4.97 10.20 27.55
CA LEU A 771 5.90 10.38 26.43
C LEU A 771 5.27 11.21 25.31
N VAL A 772 4.00 10.94 24.98
CA VAL A 772 3.25 11.71 23.99
C VAL A 772 3.20 13.20 24.34
N LYS A 773 2.96 13.53 25.63
CA LYS A 773 2.95 14.91 26.14
C LYS A 773 4.33 15.58 26.15
N LEU A 774 5.43 14.83 26.00
CA LEU A 774 6.80 15.38 25.89
C LEU A 774 7.17 15.78 24.47
N GLN A 775 6.44 15.31 23.44
CA GLN A 775 6.72 15.68 22.06
C GLN A 775 6.71 17.21 21.88
N GLY A 776 7.71 17.73 21.17
CA GLY A 776 7.93 19.17 20.99
C GLY A 776 8.46 19.92 22.23
N LYS A 777 8.72 19.24 23.36
CA LYS A 777 9.34 19.82 24.58
C LYS A 777 10.79 19.37 24.81
N ILE A 778 11.26 18.44 24.00
CA ILE A 778 12.64 17.92 24.01
C ILE A 778 13.25 18.16 22.63
N ASP A 779 14.58 18.16 22.56
CA ASP A 779 15.34 18.38 21.32
C ASP A 779 15.49 17.10 20.46
N GLN A 780 14.98 15.97 20.94
CA GLN A 780 14.95 14.68 20.24
C GLN A 780 13.54 14.36 19.76
N VAL A 781 13.42 13.85 18.55
CA VAL A 781 12.13 13.38 18.03
C VAL A 781 11.91 11.93 18.45
N ILE A 782 10.76 11.68 19.06
CA ILE A 782 10.22 10.33 19.26
C ILE A 782 9.24 10.13 18.10
N SER A 783 9.70 9.68 16.93
CA SER A 783 8.84 9.48 15.74
C SER A 783 9.28 8.28 14.92
N GLN A 784 8.51 7.97 13.86
CA GLN A 784 8.94 7.15 12.73
C GLN A 784 10.16 7.74 12.02
#